data_AF-A0A958FC92-F1
#
_entry.id   AF-A0A958FC92-F1
#
_cell.length_a   1.000
_cell.length_b   1.000
_cell.length_c   1.000
_cell.angle_alpha   90.00
_cell.angle_beta   90.00
_cell.angle_gamma   90.00
#
_symmetry.space_group_name_H-M   'P 1'
#
loop_
_entity.id
_entity.type
_entity.pdbx_description
1 polymer ?
#
loop_
_entity_poly.entity_id
_entity_poly.type
_entity_poly.pdbx_seq_one_letter_code
_entity_poly.pdbx_strand_id
1 'polypeptide(L)'
;QNRYQVFLEGFDEDWSNWISETQKDYTNIPEGDYAFRVRAKNMYGHLSEEGRYQFTILPPWYRTWWAYMMYTALFAGVLIAIIRYRERVLRRRTLDLESAVAARTNDLQQEKKITEAQAAELKDLNNLKSRFFANISHEFRTPLTLILGQIDSVLPDLKKERNIQRLQMAHRNAVQLQRLINQLLDLSKFDAHQMKLHAAEQNIVPLLKQYAGSFETIAEQREISLRFEQNPDVIKVFIDRDMIEKVMYNLLSNALKFTPKGGTVRVKVECHDLSGQGEAAIIVRDSGIGIPAERLPHIFDRFFQVDSTATREFEGTGIGLALTKELVQLHGGGISVESAEGIGTTFTVRLPLGKAHLKPEQIADASISDRGMRIPELKDEKMPLEEITAPQAIQSETQNPHSEIRIPKSEKSAFRNPHSEIVLIVEDNPDMRAYIRDTLAGSCRILEAPHGEAGFALAQEHIPDLIITDVMMPKVDGYALTRMLRQDLATSHIPIIMLTAKAEDADKFEGLETGVDAYLTKPFSTQELQIRVRKMIERYRLLREQTGVKAIMTPAEVEVSSLDQQFLQRLQEVIEANIENHAFTVDELALQTGVNKRLLQRKVKALTDLSPIQCLRSMRLHRARQLLEKGAGNVTDVCFRVGYNDISAFSKAFSEAFGQPPSAFIARGK
;
A
#
# COMPACT_ATOMS: atom_id res chain seq x y z
N GLN A 1 133.74 -39.00 16.78
CA GLN A 1 132.87 -38.08 17.55
C GLN A 1 131.54 -38.77 17.82
N ASN A 2 130.87 -38.39 18.92
CA ASN A 2 129.49 -38.82 19.18
C ASN A 2 128.56 -38.20 18.14
N ARG A 3 127.52 -38.93 17.73
CA ARG A 3 126.45 -38.40 16.88
C ARG A 3 125.12 -38.50 17.61
N TYR A 4 124.23 -37.55 17.37
CA TYR A 4 122.92 -37.45 18.00
C TYR A 4 121.81 -37.66 16.97
N GLN A 5 120.69 -38.19 17.45
CA GLN A 5 119.45 -38.34 16.71
C GLN A 5 118.33 -37.72 17.54
N VAL A 6 117.50 -36.90 16.92
CA VAL A 6 116.39 -36.20 17.57
C VAL A 6 115.07 -36.59 16.91
N PHE A 7 113.99 -36.53 17.68
CA PHE A 7 112.64 -36.82 17.23
C PHE A 7 111.64 -36.00 18.03
N LEU A 8 110.89 -35.11 17.38
CA LEU A 8 109.81 -34.37 18.01
C LEU A 8 108.49 -35.12 17.82
N GLU A 9 108.09 -35.86 18.84
CA GLU A 9 106.85 -36.61 18.85
C GLU A 9 105.65 -35.67 18.73
N GLY A 10 104.79 -35.93 17.74
CA GLY A 10 103.67 -35.07 17.36
C GLY A 10 103.94 -34.13 16.18
N PHE A 11 105.19 -34.05 15.70
CA PHE A 11 105.57 -33.24 14.53
C PHE A 11 106.44 -33.98 13.52
N ASP A 12 107.46 -34.72 13.97
CA ASP A 12 108.32 -35.53 13.10
C ASP A 12 107.73 -36.92 12.85
N GLU A 13 107.84 -37.45 11.63
CA GLU A 13 107.37 -38.80 11.27
C GLU A 13 108.39 -39.90 11.60
N ASP A 14 109.70 -39.58 11.55
CA ASP A 14 110.79 -40.52 11.82
C ASP A 14 111.98 -39.82 12.48
N TRP A 15 112.86 -40.60 13.14
CA TRP A 15 114.05 -40.06 13.77
C TRP A 15 114.97 -39.35 12.76
N SER A 16 115.56 -38.22 13.15
CA SER A 16 116.46 -37.45 12.28
C SER A 16 117.66 -38.27 11.79
N ASN A 17 118.41 -37.79 10.80
CA ASN A 17 119.73 -38.38 10.53
C ASN A 17 120.69 -38.15 11.72
N TRP A 18 121.75 -38.96 11.80
CA TRP A 18 122.78 -38.84 12.83
C TRP A 18 123.66 -37.61 12.58
N ILE A 19 123.53 -36.58 13.42
CA ILE A 19 124.23 -35.29 13.27
C ILE A 19 125.15 -35.07 14.47
N SER A 20 126.28 -34.40 14.29
CA SER A 20 127.23 -34.09 15.38
C SER A 20 126.84 -32.84 16.19
N GLU A 21 125.80 -32.13 15.75
CA GLU A 21 125.26 -30.91 16.36
C GLU A 21 124.36 -31.23 17.54
N THR A 22 124.40 -30.37 18.55
CA THR A 22 123.65 -30.52 19.81
C THR A 22 122.37 -29.69 19.85
N GLN A 23 121.94 -29.11 18.72
CA GLN A 23 120.76 -28.24 18.62
C GLN A 23 119.94 -28.53 17.35
N LYS A 24 118.63 -28.29 17.40
CA LYS A 24 117.69 -28.45 16.29
C LYS A 24 116.57 -27.41 16.41
N ASP A 25 116.35 -26.64 15.35
CA ASP A 25 115.30 -25.62 15.29
C ASP A 25 114.03 -26.15 14.62
N TYR A 26 112.88 -25.83 15.21
CA TYR A 26 111.56 -26.11 14.65
C TYR A 26 110.80 -24.79 14.49
N THR A 27 110.20 -24.58 13.32
CA THR A 27 109.39 -23.38 13.02
C THR A 27 107.97 -23.80 12.64
N ASN A 28 107.01 -22.92 12.93
CA ASN A 28 105.60 -23.10 12.56
C ASN A 28 104.96 -24.39 13.11
N ILE A 29 105.37 -24.79 14.33
CA ILE A 29 104.73 -25.89 15.03
C ILE A 29 103.31 -25.45 15.43
N PRO A 30 102.26 -26.20 15.05
CA PRO A 30 100.89 -25.85 15.40
C PRO A 30 100.63 -25.95 16.91
N GLU A 31 99.50 -25.41 17.37
CA GLU A 31 99.09 -25.55 18.77
C GLU A 31 98.88 -27.03 19.15
N GLY A 32 99.48 -27.47 20.26
CA GLY A 32 99.45 -28.87 20.68
C GLY A 32 100.47 -29.21 21.77
N ASP A 33 100.38 -30.45 22.25
CA ASP A 33 101.32 -31.04 23.21
C ASP A 33 102.39 -31.84 22.45
N TYR A 34 103.65 -31.52 22.69
CA TYR A 34 104.79 -32.13 22.00
C TYR A 34 105.78 -32.75 22.98
N ALA A 35 106.48 -33.80 22.54
CA ALA A 35 107.57 -34.39 23.31
C ALA A 35 108.84 -34.53 22.47
N PHE A 36 109.90 -33.82 22.87
CA PHE A 36 111.20 -33.89 22.24
C PHE A 36 112.01 -35.07 22.79
N ARG A 37 112.44 -35.97 21.90
CA ARG A 37 113.24 -37.16 22.22
C ARG A 37 114.63 -37.06 21.60
N VAL A 38 115.68 -37.47 22.32
CA VAL A 38 117.06 -37.44 21.83
C VAL A 38 117.85 -38.68 22.26
N ARG A 39 118.66 -39.23 21.36
CA ARG A 39 119.58 -40.34 21.64
C ARG A 39 120.94 -40.11 21.01
N ALA A 40 122.01 -40.63 21.63
CA ALA A 40 123.38 -40.45 21.17
C ALA A 40 124.04 -41.80 20.82
N LYS A 41 124.94 -41.80 19.84
CA LYS A 41 125.78 -42.95 19.46
C LYS A 41 127.24 -42.57 19.59
N ASN A 42 128.01 -43.36 20.34
CA ASN A 42 129.42 -43.11 20.60
C ASN A 42 130.33 -43.66 19.46
N MET A 43 131.63 -43.34 19.48
CA MET A 43 132.60 -43.66 18.41
C MET A 43 132.79 -45.16 18.16
N TYR A 44 132.42 -46.03 19.11
CA TYR A 44 132.44 -47.50 18.98
C TYR A 44 131.11 -48.12 18.57
N GLY A 45 130.07 -47.31 18.36
CA GLY A 45 128.77 -47.77 17.84
C GLY A 45 127.67 -48.03 18.89
N HIS A 46 127.95 -47.93 20.19
CA HIS A 46 126.96 -48.08 21.26
C HIS A 46 126.02 -46.88 21.36
N LEU A 47 124.72 -47.13 21.53
CA LEU A 47 123.67 -46.11 21.74
C LEU A 47 123.44 -45.81 23.23
N SER A 48 123.12 -44.55 23.55
CA SER A 48 122.66 -44.08 24.86
C SER A 48 121.18 -44.36 25.08
N GLU A 49 120.74 -44.34 26.34
CA GLU A 49 119.32 -44.20 26.67
C GLU A 49 118.75 -42.88 26.15
N GLU A 50 117.45 -42.87 25.86
CA GLU A 50 116.75 -41.75 25.22
C GLU A 50 116.33 -40.70 26.28
N GLY A 51 116.69 -39.44 26.07
CA GLY A 51 116.20 -38.31 26.87
C GLY A 51 114.87 -37.77 26.30
N ARG A 52 113.91 -37.43 27.16
CA ARG A 52 112.56 -36.94 26.76
C ARG A 52 112.17 -35.65 27.50
N TYR A 53 111.64 -34.66 26.78
CA TYR A 53 111.12 -33.39 27.32
C TYR A 53 109.75 -33.03 26.72
N GLN A 54 108.76 -32.68 27.54
CA GLN A 54 107.40 -32.35 27.11
C GLN A 54 107.11 -30.85 27.22
N PHE A 55 106.44 -30.26 26.22
CA PHE A 55 106.01 -28.85 26.22
C PHE A 55 104.74 -28.65 25.38
N THR A 56 104.04 -27.53 25.60
CA THR A 56 102.77 -27.20 24.94
C THR A 56 102.83 -25.82 24.30
N ILE A 57 102.31 -25.67 23.08
CA ILE A 57 102.18 -24.38 22.40
C ILE A 57 100.72 -23.90 22.46
N LEU A 58 100.49 -22.74 23.08
CA LEU A 58 99.14 -22.17 23.27
C LEU A 58 98.64 -21.41 22.02
N PRO A 59 97.33 -21.43 21.71
CA PRO A 59 96.76 -20.78 20.53
C PRO A 59 96.65 -19.24 20.64
N PRO A 60 96.64 -18.49 19.50
CA PRO A 60 96.47 -17.03 19.48
C PRO A 60 95.10 -16.57 19.98
N TRP A 61 95.03 -15.36 20.58
CA TRP A 61 93.82 -14.85 21.25
C TRP A 61 92.57 -14.77 20.36
N TYR A 62 92.69 -14.47 19.07
CA TYR A 62 91.55 -14.36 18.15
C TYR A 62 90.98 -15.72 17.69
N ARG A 63 91.68 -16.83 17.97
CA ARG A 63 91.19 -18.21 17.75
C ARG A 63 90.71 -18.88 19.04
N THR A 64 90.66 -18.12 20.13
CA THR A 64 90.11 -18.63 21.40
C THR A 64 88.59 -18.73 21.31
N TRP A 65 88.02 -19.62 22.11
CA TRP A 65 86.57 -19.83 22.15
C TRP A 65 85.79 -18.56 22.52
N TRP A 66 86.33 -17.69 23.36
CA TRP A 66 85.66 -16.44 23.77
C TRP A 66 85.65 -15.38 22.66
N ALA A 67 86.63 -15.36 21.74
CA ALA A 67 86.62 -14.48 20.58
C ALA A 67 85.50 -14.85 19.60
N TYR A 68 85.29 -16.15 19.36
CA TYR A 68 84.16 -16.64 18.56
C TYR A 68 82.80 -16.34 19.22
N MET A 69 82.72 -16.41 20.55
CA MET A 69 81.53 -15.96 21.31
C MET A 69 81.24 -14.47 21.10
N MET A 70 82.27 -13.63 21.03
CA MET A 70 82.10 -12.20 20.78
C MET A 70 81.61 -11.92 19.35
N TYR A 71 82.14 -12.62 18.33
CA TYR A 71 81.70 -12.47 16.94
C TYR A 71 80.24 -12.90 16.75
N THR A 72 79.87 -14.03 17.34
CA THR A 72 78.49 -14.52 17.29
C THR A 72 77.52 -13.58 18.00
N ALA A 73 77.91 -13.02 19.16
CA ALA A 73 77.11 -12.01 19.86
C ALA A 73 76.91 -10.73 19.04
N LEU A 74 77.97 -10.23 18.37
CA LEU A 74 77.88 -9.05 17.50
C LEU A 74 76.93 -9.30 16.31
N PHE A 75 77.08 -10.45 15.65
CA PHE A 75 76.23 -10.84 14.52
C PHE A 75 74.76 -10.96 14.95
N ALA A 76 74.49 -11.61 16.09
CA ALA A 76 73.15 -11.71 16.65
C ALA A 76 72.57 -10.33 17.00
N GLY A 77 73.38 -9.43 17.57
CA GLY A 77 72.97 -8.05 17.87
C GLY A 77 72.54 -7.26 16.63
N VAL A 78 73.32 -7.36 15.55
CA VAL A 78 72.99 -6.73 14.25
C VAL A 78 71.70 -7.32 13.66
N LEU A 79 71.55 -8.65 13.69
CA LEU A 79 70.35 -9.32 13.20
C LEU A 79 69.10 -8.88 13.98
N ILE A 80 69.19 -8.83 15.31
CA ILE A 80 68.12 -8.35 16.19
C ILE A 80 67.77 -6.89 15.88
N ALA A 81 68.77 -6.03 15.64
CA ALA A 81 68.55 -4.63 15.28
C ALA A 81 67.78 -4.47 13.96
N ILE A 82 68.12 -5.28 12.95
CA ILE A 82 67.41 -5.29 11.65
C ILE A 82 65.96 -5.74 11.82
N ILE A 83 65.71 -6.81 12.57
CA ILE A 83 64.35 -7.32 12.85
C ILE A 83 63.53 -6.25 13.58
N ARG A 84 64.08 -5.68 14.65
CA ARG A 84 63.44 -4.60 15.44
C ARG A 84 63.14 -3.37 14.57
N TYR A 85 64.04 -3.01 13.65
CA TYR A 85 63.82 -1.91 12.72
C TYR A 85 62.68 -2.19 11.75
N ARG A 86 62.65 -3.39 11.14
CA ARG A 86 61.55 -3.80 10.25
C ARG A 86 60.20 -3.82 10.95
N GLU A 87 60.14 -4.37 12.17
CA GLU A 87 58.91 -4.36 12.98
C GLU A 87 58.40 -2.93 13.25
N ARG A 88 59.31 -2.00 13.57
CA ARG A 88 58.93 -0.59 13.78
C ARG A 88 58.37 0.06 12.51
N VAL A 89 58.99 -0.19 11.35
CA VAL A 89 58.50 0.36 10.07
C VAL A 89 57.15 -0.23 9.70
N LEU A 90 56.97 -1.55 9.87
CA LEU A 90 55.71 -2.23 9.63
C LEU A 90 54.59 -1.67 10.52
N ARG A 91 54.84 -1.52 11.83
CA ARG A 91 53.86 -0.95 12.77
C ARG A 91 53.44 0.48 12.42
N ARG A 92 54.36 1.31 11.91
CA ARG A 92 54.01 2.67 11.45
C ARG A 92 53.07 2.61 10.25
N ARG A 93 53.39 1.78 9.24
CA ARG A 93 52.54 1.61 8.06
C ARG A 93 51.17 1.05 8.39
N THR A 94 51.06 0.12 9.35
CA THR A 94 49.75 -0.42 9.77
C THR A 94 48.92 0.66 10.46
N LEU A 95 49.52 1.47 11.34
CA LEU A 95 48.81 2.57 12.00
C LEU A 95 48.35 3.64 10.99
N ASP A 96 49.20 4.00 10.03
CA ASP A 96 48.85 4.95 8.98
C ASP A 96 47.69 4.41 8.12
N LEU A 97 47.74 3.13 7.73
CA LEU A 97 46.69 2.47 6.97
C LEU A 97 45.38 2.39 7.77
N GLU A 98 45.43 2.03 9.05
CA GLU A 98 44.26 1.98 9.93
C GLU A 98 43.61 3.35 10.06
N SER A 99 44.40 4.41 10.22
CA SER A 99 43.88 5.78 10.28
C SER A 99 43.24 6.23 8.96
N ALA A 100 43.83 5.86 7.81
CA ALA A 100 43.29 6.18 6.49
C ALA A 100 41.98 5.42 6.20
N VAL A 101 41.91 4.14 6.59
CA VAL A 101 40.67 3.35 6.48
C VAL A 101 39.60 3.90 7.43
N ALA A 102 39.95 4.27 8.65
CA ALA A 102 39.01 4.89 9.61
C ALA A 102 38.45 6.21 9.09
N ALA A 103 39.29 7.08 8.52
CA ALA A 103 38.84 8.32 7.89
C ALA A 103 37.90 8.04 6.70
N ARG A 104 38.31 7.15 5.78
CA ARG A 104 37.52 6.82 4.60
C ARG A 104 36.17 6.16 4.93
N THR A 105 36.15 5.31 5.95
CA THR A 105 34.91 4.67 6.40
C THR A 105 33.93 5.68 7.02
N ASN A 106 34.44 6.69 7.75
CA ASN A 106 33.60 7.77 8.24
C ASN A 106 33.03 8.63 7.10
N ASP A 107 33.85 9.00 6.12
CA ASP A 107 33.40 9.75 4.93
C ASP A 107 32.30 9.00 4.17
N LEU A 108 32.49 7.69 3.94
CA LEU A 108 31.50 6.84 3.26
C LEU A 108 30.21 6.70 4.07
N GLN A 109 30.30 6.64 5.41
CA GLN A 109 29.10 6.62 6.26
C GLN A 109 28.33 7.94 6.18
N GLN A 110 29.02 9.07 6.10
CA GLN A 110 28.39 10.37 5.94
C GLN A 110 27.74 10.53 4.56
N GLU A 111 28.43 10.15 3.49
CA GLU A 111 27.90 10.17 2.12
C GLU A 111 26.66 9.27 2.00
N LYS A 112 26.74 8.04 2.54
CA LYS A 112 25.61 7.11 2.57
C LYS A 112 24.39 7.71 3.29
N LYS A 113 24.57 8.37 4.43
CA LYS A 113 23.47 9.04 5.16
C LYS A 113 22.82 10.14 4.32
N ILE A 114 23.62 10.92 3.59
CA ILE A 114 23.10 11.98 2.70
C ILE A 114 22.30 11.35 1.54
N THR A 115 22.85 10.32 0.90
CA THR A 115 22.17 9.62 -0.20
C THR A 115 20.87 8.97 0.26
N GLU A 116 20.85 8.34 1.44
CA GLU A 116 19.63 7.76 2.03
C GLU A 116 18.57 8.82 2.31
N ALA A 117 18.97 9.99 2.83
CA ALA A 117 18.05 11.11 3.05
C ALA A 117 17.46 11.64 1.74
N GLN A 118 18.29 11.81 0.69
CA GLN A 118 17.82 12.24 -0.64
C GLN A 118 16.88 11.20 -1.28
N ALA A 119 17.19 9.91 -1.15
CA ALA A 119 16.34 8.84 -1.67
C ALA A 119 14.98 8.80 -0.96
N ALA A 120 14.95 9.05 0.35
CA ALA A 120 13.70 9.16 1.10
C ALA A 120 12.85 10.35 0.61
N GLU A 121 13.46 11.54 0.48
CA GLU A 121 12.78 12.75 -0.02
C GLU A 121 12.22 12.55 -1.44
N LEU A 122 13.03 11.95 -2.34
CA LEU A 122 12.61 11.66 -3.70
C LEU A 122 11.43 10.67 -3.74
N LYS A 123 11.46 9.67 -2.85
CA LYS A 123 10.37 8.71 -2.70
C LYS A 123 9.10 9.38 -2.21
N ASP A 124 9.20 10.29 -1.25
CA ASP A 124 8.06 11.05 -0.72
C ASP A 124 7.43 11.93 -1.81
N LEU A 125 8.25 12.64 -2.59
CA LEU A 125 7.77 13.41 -3.74
C LEU A 125 7.08 12.53 -4.79
N ASN A 126 7.66 11.37 -5.09
CA ASN A 126 7.07 10.43 -6.06
C ASN A 126 5.75 9.84 -5.55
N ASN A 127 5.64 9.58 -4.23
CA ASN A 127 4.41 9.12 -3.60
C ASN A 127 3.32 10.19 -3.69
N LEU A 128 3.63 11.44 -3.41
CA LEU A 128 2.69 12.57 -3.55
C LEU A 128 2.21 12.72 -5.00
N LYS A 129 3.14 12.65 -5.96
CA LYS A 129 2.82 12.69 -7.40
C LYS A 129 1.95 11.49 -7.82
N SER A 130 2.23 10.30 -7.32
CA SER A 130 1.45 9.10 -7.63
C SER A 130 0.04 9.16 -7.05
N ARG A 131 -0.10 9.64 -5.79
CA ARG A 131 -1.41 9.89 -5.16
C ARG A 131 -2.21 10.92 -5.94
N PHE A 132 -1.57 12.00 -6.39
CA PHE A 132 -2.19 13.00 -7.24
C PHE A 132 -2.80 12.41 -8.52
N PHE A 133 -2.02 11.65 -9.30
CA PHE A 133 -2.54 11.05 -10.53
C PHE A 133 -3.62 10.01 -10.25
N ALA A 134 -3.53 9.26 -9.15
CA ALA A 134 -4.56 8.32 -8.74
C ALA A 134 -5.89 9.04 -8.44
N ASN A 135 -5.84 10.10 -7.63
CA ASN A 135 -7.01 10.87 -7.23
C ASN A 135 -7.63 11.60 -8.43
N ILE A 136 -6.83 12.28 -9.26
CA ILE A 136 -7.35 12.93 -10.49
C ILE A 136 -8.03 11.92 -11.41
N SER A 137 -7.41 10.77 -11.60
CA SER A 137 -7.99 9.76 -12.48
C SER A 137 -9.32 9.25 -11.94
N HIS A 138 -9.47 9.15 -10.62
CA HIS A 138 -10.74 8.82 -9.97
C HIS A 138 -11.79 9.92 -10.20
N GLU A 139 -11.43 11.17 -9.88
CA GLU A 139 -12.27 12.35 -10.05
C GLU A 139 -12.72 12.58 -11.50
N PHE A 140 -11.93 12.14 -12.48
CA PHE A 140 -12.32 12.19 -13.90
C PHE A 140 -13.23 11.02 -14.30
N ARG A 141 -12.93 9.80 -13.84
CA ARG A 141 -13.64 8.59 -14.29
C ARG A 141 -15.05 8.51 -13.74
N THR A 142 -15.32 8.96 -12.51
CA THR A 142 -16.67 8.91 -11.92
C THR A 142 -17.69 9.74 -12.70
N PRO A 143 -17.48 11.06 -12.95
CA PRO A 143 -18.40 11.82 -13.79
C PRO A 143 -18.43 11.30 -15.22
N LEU A 144 -17.31 10.84 -15.78
CA LEU A 144 -17.30 10.26 -17.13
C LEU A 144 -18.15 8.97 -17.24
N THR A 145 -18.08 8.10 -16.23
CA THR A 145 -18.88 6.87 -16.16
C THR A 145 -20.36 7.20 -16.07
N LEU A 146 -20.73 8.22 -15.28
CA LEU A 146 -22.10 8.69 -15.18
C LEU A 146 -22.58 9.33 -16.49
N ILE A 147 -21.77 10.16 -17.16
CA ILE A 147 -22.12 10.76 -18.45
C ILE A 147 -22.39 9.67 -19.49
N LEU A 148 -21.44 8.76 -19.68
CA LEU A 148 -21.54 7.69 -20.67
C LEU A 148 -22.71 6.76 -20.34
N GLY A 149 -22.85 6.35 -19.08
CA GLY A 149 -23.94 5.49 -18.63
C GLY A 149 -25.33 6.10 -18.83
N GLN A 150 -25.49 7.40 -18.55
CA GLN A 150 -26.75 8.09 -18.78
C GLN A 150 -27.06 8.24 -20.27
N ILE A 151 -26.07 8.60 -21.10
CA ILE A 151 -26.21 8.69 -22.56
C ILE A 151 -26.61 7.33 -23.15
N ASP A 152 -25.90 6.25 -22.79
CA ASP A 152 -26.16 4.89 -23.24
C ASP A 152 -27.57 4.41 -22.82
N SER A 153 -28.06 4.87 -21.67
CA SER A 153 -29.41 4.51 -21.19
C SER A 153 -30.55 5.26 -21.90
N VAL A 154 -30.26 6.43 -22.49
CA VAL A 154 -31.25 7.28 -23.19
C VAL A 154 -31.26 7.01 -24.70
N LEU A 155 -30.13 6.62 -25.28
CA LEU A 155 -30.00 6.26 -26.71
C LEU A 155 -31.09 5.30 -27.22
N PRO A 156 -31.53 4.28 -26.45
CA PRO A 156 -32.53 3.32 -26.91
C PRO A 156 -33.96 3.87 -26.99
N ASP A 157 -34.33 4.92 -26.25
CA ASP A 157 -35.75 5.30 -26.10
C ASP A 157 -35.94 6.78 -25.67
N LEU A 158 -35.76 7.73 -26.59
CA LEU A 158 -35.77 9.20 -26.33
C LEU A 158 -37.11 9.80 -25.86
N LYS A 159 -38.21 9.04 -25.80
CA LYS A 159 -39.59 9.58 -25.66
C LYS A 159 -40.15 9.67 -24.23
N LYS A 160 -39.40 9.33 -23.17
CA LYS A 160 -39.91 9.32 -21.78
C LYS A 160 -39.42 10.55 -20.99
N GLU A 161 -40.30 11.18 -20.21
CA GLU A 161 -39.97 12.32 -19.31
C GLU A 161 -38.83 12.01 -18.32
N ARG A 162 -38.66 10.74 -17.92
CA ARG A 162 -37.55 10.25 -17.07
C ARG A 162 -36.15 10.45 -17.71
N ASN A 163 -36.07 10.68 -19.02
CA ASN A 163 -34.78 10.92 -19.72
C ASN A 163 -34.24 12.34 -19.50
N ILE A 164 -35.09 13.31 -19.17
CA ILE A 164 -34.65 14.70 -18.93
C ILE A 164 -33.77 14.74 -17.67
N GLN A 165 -34.18 14.07 -16.59
CA GLN A 165 -33.39 13.97 -15.36
C GLN A 165 -32.04 13.28 -15.59
N ARG A 166 -32.00 12.24 -16.44
CA ARG A 166 -30.78 11.53 -16.82
C ARG A 166 -29.83 12.39 -17.65
N LEU A 167 -30.36 13.16 -18.61
CA LEU A 167 -29.59 14.12 -19.40
C LEU A 167 -29.09 15.30 -18.57
N GLN A 168 -29.88 15.80 -17.62
CA GLN A 168 -29.46 16.84 -16.67
C GLN A 168 -28.34 16.33 -15.75
N MET A 169 -28.39 15.06 -15.34
CA MET A 169 -27.32 14.43 -14.57
C MET A 169 -26.05 14.27 -15.41
N ALA A 170 -26.16 13.86 -16.68
CA ALA A 170 -25.02 13.82 -17.60
C ALA A 170 -24.42 15.22 -17.81
N HIS A 171 -25.25 16.24 -17.99
CA HIS A 171 -24.79 17.63 -18.15
C HIS A 171 -24.02 18.13 -16.92
N ARG A 172 -24.56 17.95 -15.71
CA ARG A 172 -23.87 18.33 -14.46
C ARG A 172 -22.50 17.67 -14.32
N ASN A 173 -22.43 16.37 -14.59
CA ASN A 173 -21.16 15.64 -14.55
C ASN A 173 -20.16 16.12 -15.61
N ALA A 174 -20.64 16.51 -16.81
CA ALA A 174 -19.78 17.05 -17.87
C ALA A 174 -19.20 18.43 -17.49
N VAL A 175 -20.03 19.29 -16.89
CA VAL A 175 -19.61 20.60 -16.36
C VAL A 175 -18.59 20.43 -15.23
N GLN A 176 -18.81 19.48 -14.32
CA GLN A 176 -17.85 19.15 -13.28
C GLN A 176 -16.50 18.72 -13.88
N LEU A 177 -16.50 17.78 -14.83
CA LEU A 177 -15.28 17.33 -15.50
C LEU A 177 -14.52 18.48 -16.19
N GLN A 178 -15.24 19.35 -16.89
CA GLN A 178 -14.66 20.53 -17.53
C GLN A 178 -13.98 21.46 -16.51
N ARG A 179 -14.61 21.68 -15.35
CA ARG A 179 -14.02 22.48 -14.26
C ARG A 179 -12.73 21.85 -13.74
N LEU A 180 -12.72 20.54 -13.53
CA LEU A 180 -11.53 19.82 -13.06
C LEU A 180 -10.37 19.94 -14.07
N ILE A 181 -10.65 19.82 -15.37
CA ILE A 181 -9.67 20.00 -16.44
C ILE A 181 -9.11 21.42 -16.43
N ASN A 182 -9.96 22.44 -16.32
CA ASN A 182 -9.53 23.84 -16.30
C ASN A 182 -8.66 24.15 -15.07
N GLN A 183 -9.00 23.61 -13.89
CA GLN A 183 -8.16 23.74 -12.69
C GLN A 183 -6.78 23.12 -12.87
N LEU A 184 -6.70 21.97 -13.54
CA LEU A 184 -5.43 21.31 -13.85
C LEU A 184 -4.60 22.14 -14.86
N LEU A 185 -5.24 22.69 -15.88
CA LEU A 185 -4.57 23.56 -16.86
C LEU A 185 -4.06 24.85 -16.22
N ASP A 186 -4.82 25.46 -15.32
CA ASP A 186 -4.40 26.65 -14.58
C ASP A 186 -3.18 26.36 -13.70
N LEU A 187 -3.17 25.23 -12.98
CA LEU A 187 -2.02 24.78 -12.19
C LEU A 187 -0.79 24.49 -13.08
N SER A 188 -0.98 23.83 -14.21
CA SER A 188 0.10 23.57 -15.17
C SER A 188 0.70 24.86 -15.75
N LYS A 189 -0.14 25.88 -16.02
CA LYS A 189 0.33 27.20 -16.48
C LYS A 189 1.11 27.93 -15.39
N PHE A 190 0.72 27.77 -14.13
CA PHE A 190 1.45 28.33 -13.00
C PHE A 190 2.84 27.70 -12.85
N ASP A 191 2.94 26.37 -12.85
CA ASP A 191 4.23 25.65 -12.76
C ASP A 191 5.18 26.00 -13.90
N ALA A 192 4.64 26.20 -15.10
CA ALA A 192 5.41 26.64 -16.27
C ALA A 192 5.79 28.15 -16.24
N HIS A 193 5.43 28.89 -15.18
CA HIS A 193 5.58 30.36 -15.08
C HIS A 193 4.91 31.12 -16.24
N GLN A 194 3.87 30.53 -16.83
CA GLN A 194 3.14 31.07 -17.98
C GLN A 194 1.90 31.87 -17.56
N MET A 195 1.49 31.79 -16.29
CA MET A 195 0.40 32.59 -15.75
C MET A 195 0.85 34.05 -15.56
N LYS A 196 0.30 34.97 -16.34
CA LYS A 196 0.62 36.40 -16.30
C LYS A 196 -0.50 37.16 -15.59
N LEU A 197 -0.11 38.04 -14.67
CA LEU A 197 -1.02 38.94 -13.98
C LEU A 197 -1.32 40.15 -14.86
N HIS A 198 -2.59 40.49 -15.06
CA HIS A 198 -3.00 41.71 -15.74
C HIS A 198 -3.77 42.63 -14.79
N ALA A 199 -3.02 43.30 -13.91
CA ALA A 199 -3.59 44.11 -12.85
C ALA A 199 -4.00 45.50 -13.35
N ALA A 200 -5.23 45.90 -13.06
CA ALA A 200 -5.76 47.23 -13.30
C ALA A 200 -6.27 47.85 -11.99
N GLU A 201 -6.11 49.16 -11.83
CA GLU A 201 -6.62 49.88 -10.65
C GLU A 201 -8.15 49.89 -10.66
N GLN A 202 -8.76 49.25 -9.67
CA GLN A 202 -10.21 49.15 -9.55
C GLN A 202 -10.66 49.34 -8.10
N ASN A 203 -11.90 49.80 -7.90
CA ASN A 203 -12.53 49.73 -6.59
C ASN A 203 -12.96 48.28 -6.34
N ILE A 204 -12.35 47.62 -5.35
CA ILE A 204 -12.59 46.20 -5.07
C ILE A 204 -13.94 45.96 -4.39
N VAL A 205 -14.48 46.96 -3.68
CA VAL A 205 -15.71 46.81 -2.86
C VAL A 205 -16.95 46.45 -3.70
N PRO A 206 -17.31 47.16 -4.80
CA PRO A 206 -18.43 46.79 -5.65
C PRO A 206 -18.27 45.40 -6.29
N LEU A 207 -17.03 45.04 -6.65
CA LEU A 207 -16.71 43.76 -7.25
C LEU A 207 -16.98 42.60 -6.27
N LEU A 208 -16.47 42.71 -5.05
CA LEU A 208 -16.68 41.70 -4.01
C LEU A 208 -18.14 41.62 -3.56
N LYS A 209 -18.85 42.75 -3.54
CA LYS A 209 -20.30 42.78 -3.28
C LYS A 209 -21.08 42.05 -4.37
N GLN A 210 -20.71 42.22 -5.65
CA GLN A 210 -21.28 41.48 -6.77
C GLN A 210 -21.03 39.97 -6.62
N TYR A 211 -19.80 39.57 -6.28
CA TYR A 211 -19.46 38.16 -6.07
C TYR A 211 -20.13 37.56 -4.85
N ALA A 212 -20.28 38.28 -3.74
CA ALA A 212 -21.07 37.79 -2.61
C ALA A 212 -22.55 37.63 -2.98
N GLY A 213 -23.11 38.60 -3.71
CA GLY A 213 -24.51 38.58 -4.16
C GLY A 213 -24.86 37.39 -5.06
N SER A 214 -23.92 36.87 -5.85
CA SER A 214 -24.18 35.69 -6.67
C SER A 214 -24.41 34.42 -5.84
N PHE A 215 -23.98 34.39 -4.58
CA PHE A 215 -24.20 33.25 -3.67
C PHE A 215 -25.40 33.41 -2.75
N GLU A 216 -26.17 34.51 -2.81
CA GLU A 216 -27.35 34.72 -1.96
C GLU A 216 -28.41 33.63 -2.17
N THR A 217 -28.78 33.34 -3.42
CA THR A 217 -29.75 32.29 -3.75
C THR A 217 -29.33 30.92 -3.21
N ILE A 218 -28.05 30.61 -3.29
CA ILE A 218 -27.47 29.35 -2.80
C ILE A 218 -27.52 29.29 -1.28
N ALA A 219 -27.19 30.39 -0.61
CA ALA A 219 -27.24 30.49 0.84
C ALA A 219 -28.68 30.34 1.35
N GLU A 220 -29.65 30.96 0.68
CA GLU A 220 -31.08 30.83 1.00
C GLU A 220 -31.59 29.38 0.85
N GLN A 221 -31.25 28.71 -0.26
CA GLN A 221 -31.60 27.30 -0.48
C GLN A 221 -31.04 26.37 0.61
N ARG A 222 -29.89 26.73 1.19
CA ARG A 222 -29.24 25.99 2.28
C ARG A 222 -29.62 26.48 3.67
N GLU A 223 -30.52 27.45 3.79
CA GLU A 223 -30.92 28.07 5.06
C GLU A 223 -29.72 28.69 5.82
N ILE A 224 -28.76 29.28 5.09
CA ILE A 224 -27.55 29.93 5.63
C ILE A 224 -27.68 31.45 5.48
N SER A 225 -27.37 32.21 6.54
CA SER A 225 -27.34 33.68 6.45
C SER A 225 -26.01 34.17 5.87
N LEU A 226 -26.05 34.74 4.67
CA LEU A 226 -24.91 35.41 4.04
C LEU A 226 -24.95 36.92 4.33
N ARG A 227 -23.85 37.50 4.83
CA ARG A 227 -23.75 38.95 5.10
C ARG A 227 -22.49 39.55 4.50
N PHE A 228 -22.63 40.72 3.88
CA PHE A 228 -21.52 41.52 3.35
C PHE A 228 -21.32 42.79 4.18
N GLU A 229 -20.12 42.99 4.70
CA GLU A 229 -19.69 44.15 5.49
C GLU A 229 -18.49 44.82 4.83
N GLN A 230 -18.43 46.15 4.85
CA GLN A 230 -17.34 46.91 4.23
C GLN A 230 -16.92 48.09 5.13
N ASN A 231 -15.62 48.38 5.17
CA ASN A 231 -15.08 49.58 5.81
C ASN A 231 -13.65 49.89 5.29
N PRO A 232 -13.43 50.91 4.43
CA PRO A 232 -14.35 51.94 3.91
C PRO A 232 -15.07 51.54 2.60
N ASP A 233 -15.96 52.41 2.09
CA ASP A 233 -16.78 52.17 0.87
C ASP A 233 -15.97 52.11 -0.44
N VAL A 234 -14.78 52.73 -0.46
CA VAL A 234 -13.92 52.80 -1.64
C VAL A 234 -12.53 52.36 -1.27
N ILE A 235 -12.08 51.25 -1.86
CA ILE A 235 -10.74 50.69 -1.68
C ILE A 235 -10.19 50.43 -3.08
N LYS A 236 -9.26 51.27 -3.53
CA LYS A 236 -8.63 51.15 -4.86
C LYS A 236 -7.41 50.24 -4.77
N VAL A 237 -7.44 49.13 -5.52
CA VAL A 237 -6.37 48.13 -5.55
C VAL A 237 -6.07 47.78 -7.01
N PHE A 238 -4.80 47.50 -7.32
CA PHE A 238 -4.44 46.92 -8.61
C PHE A 238 -4.74 45.42 -8.58
N ILE A 239 -5.77 45.01 -9.32
CA ILE A 239 -6.22 43.61 -9.34
C ILE A 239 -6.47 43.12 -10.76
N ASP A 240 -6.26 41.83 -10.94
CA ASP A 240 -6.79 41.08 -12.07
C ASP A 240 -8.17 40.54 -11.68
N ARG A 241 -9.20 40.98 -12.40
CA ARG A 241 -10.60 40.71 -12.07
C ARG A 241 -10.89 39.21 -12.07
N ASP A 242 -10.39 38.48 -13.06
CA ASP A 242 -10.68 37.06 -13.25
C ASP A 242 -10.01 36.22 -12.15
N MET A 243 -8.81 36.62 -11.74
CA MET A 243 -8.10 35.95 -10.63
C MET A 243 -8.79 36.18 -9.28
N ILE A 244 -9.25 37.41 -9.00
CA ILE A 244 -10.00 37.72 -7.77
C ILE A 244 -11.35 36.99 -7.76
N GLU A 245 -12.02 36.85 -8.91
CA GLU A 245 -13.23 36.05 -9.05
C GLU A 245 -13.00 34.60 -8.62
N LYS A 246 -11.93 33.97 -9.12
CA LYS A 246 -11.56 32.60 -8.77
C LYS A 246 -11.28 32.44 -7.28
N VAL A 247 -10.56 33.40 -6.67
CA VAL A 247 -10.29 33.45 -5.23
C VAL A 247 -11.61 33.51 -4.45
N MET A 248 -12.49 34.45 -4.78
CA MET A 248 -13.77 34.62 -4.09
C MET A 248 -14.70 33.43 -4.26
N TYR A 249 -14.83 32.90 -5.47
CA TYR A 249 -15.64 31.74 -5.74
C TYR A 249 -15.17 30.55 -4.90
N ASN A 250 -13.86 30.30 -4.80
CA ASN A 250 -13.34 29.19 -4.02
C ASN A 250 -13.59 29.37 -2.51
N LEU A 251 -13.34 30.56 -1.96
CA LEU A 251 -13.56 30.82 -0.53
C LEU A 251 -15.06 30.77 -0.16
N LEU A 252 -15.93 31.38 -0.96
CA LEU A 252 -17.39 31.40 -0.71
C LEU A 252 -18.05 30.04 -0.90
N SER A 253 -17.69 29.32 -1.97
CA SER A 253 -18.22 27.97 -2.18
C SER A 253 -17.78 27.04 -1.06
N ASN A 254 -16.54 27.12 -0.56
CA ASN A 254 -16.11 26.33 0.60
C ASN A 254 -16.86 26.73 1.88
N ALA A 255 -17.00 28.04 2.15
CA ALA A 255 -17.73 28.53 3.32
C ALA A 255 -19.19 28.01 3.35
N LEU A 256 -19.90 28.07 2.23
CA LEU A 256 -21.29 27.58 2.13
C LEU A 256 -21.39 26.05 2.11
N LYS A 257 -20.38 25.38 1.57
CA LYS A 257 -20.32 23.91 1.51
C LYS A 257 -20.21 23.31 2.91
N PHE A 258 -19.37 23.89 3.77
CA PHE A 258 -19.03 23.36 5.09
C PHE A 258 -19.79 24.01 6.26
N THR A 259 -20.71 24.92 5.97
CA THR A 259 -21.63 25.50 6.96
C THR A 259 -22.92 24.70 7.03
N PRO A 260 -23.36 24.23 8.21
CA PRO A 260 -24.62 23.52 8.37
C PRO A 260 -25.83 24.46 8.22
N LYS A 261 -27.02 23.87 8.05
CA LYS A 261 -28.29 24.62 8.01
C LYS A 261 -28.46 25.52 9.24
N GLY A 262 -28.94 26.75 9.03
CA GLY A 262 -29.07 27.76 10.09
C GLY A 262 -27.77 28.48 10.45
N GLY A 263 -26.64 28.13 9.81
CA GLY A 263 -25.36 28.79 10.03
C GLY A 263 -25.25 30.17 9.37
N THR A 264 -24.09 30.81 9.53
CA THR A 264 -23.80 32.14 9.02
C THR A 264 -22.48 32.19 8.27
N VAL A 265 -22.47 32.84 7.10
CA VAL A 265 -21.26 33.19 6.36
C VAL A 265 -21.19 34.71 6.25
N ARG A 266 -20.04 35.29 6.61
CA ARG A 266 -19.79 36.72 6.59
C ARG A 266 -18.60 37.03 5.71
N VAL A 267 -18.80 37.92 4.75
CA VAL A 267 -17.74 38.53 3.93
C VAL A 267 -17.53 39.94 4.45
N LYS A 268 -16.32 40.24 4.93
CA LYS A 268 -15.94 41.57 5.38
C LYS A 268 -14.77 42.07 4.56
N VAL A 269 -14.83 43.30 4.07
CA VAL A 269 -13.72 43.95 3.38
C VAL A 269 -13.30 45.16 4.19
N GLU A 270 -12.05 45.20 4.63
CA GLU A 270 -11.54 46.31 5.42
C GLU A 270 -10.18 46.84 4.97
N CYS A 271 -9.96 48.14 5.16
CA CYS A 271 -8.67 48.78 4.92
C CYS A 271 -8.46 49.90 5.96
N HIS A 272 -7.38 49.81 6.74
CA HIS A 272 -7.09 50.77 7.81
C HIS A 272 -6.22 51.95 7.36
N ASP A 273 -5.45 51.79 6.28
CA ASP A 273 -4.57 52.82 5.76
C ASP A 273 -4.73 52.97 4.24
N LEU A 274 -5.38 54.05 3.80
CA LEU A 274 -5.61 54.36 2.39
C LEU A 274 -4.45 55.14 1.73
N SER A 275 -3.33 55.38 2.42
CA SER A 275 -2.20 56.19 1.93
C SER A 275 -1.41 55.55 0.77
N GLY A 276 -1.85 54.41 0.26
CA GLY A 276 -1.22 53.68 -0.84
C GLY A 276 -0.08 52.74 -0.42
N GLN A 277 0.26 52.69 0.87
CA GLN A 277 1.18 51.71 1.47
C GLN A 277 0.51 50.70 2.41
N GLY A 278 -0.80 50.85 2.65
CA GLY A 278 -1.59 49.90 3.42
C GLY A 278 -1.95 48.63 2.65
N GLU A 279 -2.74 47.76 3.29
CA GLU A 279 -3.26 46.52 2.70
C GLU A 279 -4.79 46.49 2.80
N ALA A 280 -5.44 46.01 1.75
CA ALA A 280 -6.86 45.67 1.77
C ALA A 280 -7.04 44.23 2.26
N ALA A 281 -7.82 44.04 3.32
CA ALA A 281 -8.13 42.73 3.88
C ALA A 281 -9.54 42.28 3.47
N ILE A 282 -9.61 41.14 2.79
CA ILE A 282 -10.85 40.43 2.44
C ILE A 282 -10.97 39.24 3.40
N ILE A 283 -11.99 39.25 4.25
CA ILE A 283 -12.21 38.30 5.32
C ILE A 283 -13.48 37.50 5.02
N VAL A 284 -13.35 36.19 4.83
CA VAL A 284 -14.48 35.28 4.66
C VAL A 284 -14.54 34.40 5.89
N ARG A 285 -15.58 34.60 6.71
CA ARG A 285 -15.81 33.86 7.95
C ARG A 285 -17.06 33.01 7.84
N ASP A 286 -16.95 31.73 8.17
CA ASP A 286 -18.07 30.80 8.30
C ASP A 286 -18.26 30.35 9.75
N SER A 287 -19.46 29.88 10.07
CA SER A 287 -19.80 29.19 11.32
C SER A 287 -19.91 27.68 11.09
N GLY A 288 -19.06 27.13 10.21
CA GLY A 288 -19.06 25.73 9.85
C GLY A 288 -18.40 24.83 10.87
N ILE A 289 -18.09 23.61 10.43
CA ILE A 289 -17.46 22.56 11.26
C ILE A 289 -16.04 22.89 11.74
N GLY A 290 -15.38 23.90 11.15
CA GLY A 290 -13.99 24.23 11.45
C GLY A 290 -12.96 23.21 10.95
N ILE A 291 -11.69 23.54 11.12
CA ILE A 291 -10.52 22.75 10.68
C ILE A 291 -9.67 22.42 11.90
N PRO A 292 -9.30 21.14 12.12
CA PRO A 292 -8.42 20.75 13.21
C PRO A 292 -7.04 21.42 13.15
N ALA A 293 -6.50 21.82 14.31
CA ALA A 293 -5.24 22.57 14.40
C ALA A 293 -4.05 21.85 13.75
N GLU A 294 -4.01 20.52 13.84
CA GLU A 294 -2.97 19.67 13.23
C GLU A 294 -2.94 19.78 11.70
N ARG A 295 -4.06 20.16 11.08
CA ARG A 295 -4.23 20.19 9.62
C ARG A 295 -4.05 21.58 9.02
N LEU A 296 -4.15 22.64 9.82
CA LEU A 296 -4.00 24.04 9.38
C LEU A 296 -2.72 24.32 8.58
N PRO A 297 -1.54 23.77 8.93
CA PRO A 297 -0.31 24.02 8.17
C PRO A 297 -0.38 23.53 6.71
N HIS A 298 -1.20 22.51 6.46
CA HIS A 298 -1.21 21.75 5.21
C HIS A 298 -2.38 22.10 4.28
N ILE A 299 -3.35 22.93 4.69
CA ILE A 299 -4.56 23.19 3.88
C ILE A 299 -4.30 23.91 2.55
N PHE A 300 -3.13 24.55 2.43
CA PHE A 300 -2.67 25.20 1.21
C PHE A 300 -1.71 24.31 0.40
N ASP A 301 -1.35 23.13 0.92
CA ASP A 301 -0.56 22.17 0.18
C ASP A 301 -1.42 21.62 -0.97
N ARG A 302 -0.78 21.43 -2.11
CA ARG A 302 -1.47 20.90 -3.29
C ARG A 302 -2.01 19.51 -2.96
N PHE A 303 -3.28 19.29 -3.31
CA PHE A 303 -3.97 18.00 -3.17
C PHE A 303 -4.25 17.59 -1.71
N PHE A 304 -4.06 18.51 -0.76
CA PHE A 304 -4.43 18.25 0.62
C PHE A 304 -5.95 18.30 0.80
N GLN A 305 -6.49 17.29 1.49
CA GLN A 305 -7.90 17.21 1.86
C GLN A 305 -8.04 16.72 3.29
N VAL A 306 -9.10 17.21 3.95
CA VAL A 306 -9.37 16.94 5.36
C VAL A 306 -10.25 15.68 5.44
N ASP A 307 -9.63 14.54 5.77
CA ASP A 307 -10.24 13.21 5.98
C ASP A 307 -11.13 13.13 7.25
N SER A 308 -12.01 14.10 7.49
CA SER A 308 -12.95 14.04 8.62
C SER A 308 -14.24 13.34 8.20
N THR A 309 -14.80 12.50 9.07
CA THR A 309 -16.06 11.78 8.84
C THR A 309 -17.26 12.68 8.53
N ALA A 310 -17.19 13.98 8.85
CA ALA A 310 -18.22 14.98 8.58
C ALA A 310 -18.02 15.78 7.26
N THR A 311 -16.84 15.72 6.63
CA THR A 311 -16.51 16.51 5.40
C THR A 311 -16.63 15.72 4.10
N ARG A 312 -16.86 14.40 4.15
CA ARG A 312 -16.77 13.51 2.98
C ARG A 312 -17.98 13.47 2.06
N GLU A 313 -19.12 14.05 2.45
CA GLU A 313 -20.21 14.33 1.48
C GLU A 313 -19.84 15.46 0.49
N PHE A 314 -18.69 16.10 0.72
CA PHE A 314 -18.27 17.32 0.10
C PHE A 314 -16.80 17.23 -0.33
N GLU A 315 -16.41 16.14 -1.00
CA GLU A 315 -15.09 16.02 -1.63
C GLU A 315 -14.89 17.08 -2.73
N GLY A 316 -13.65 17.53 -2.89
CA GLY A 316 -13.24 18.51 -3.90
C GLY A 316 -11.89 18.08 -4.46
N THR A 317 -11.23 18.89 -5.29
CA THR A 317 -9.94 18.48 -5.90
C THR A 317 -8.73 18.61 -4.98
N GLY A 318 -8.85 19.31 -3.85
CA GLY A 318 -7.69 19.74 -3.06
C GLY A 318 -6.78 20.74 -3.80
N ILE A 319 -7.22 21.27 -4.95
CA ILE A 319 -6.45 22.24 -5.77
C ILE A 319 -6.89 23.68 -5.46
N GLY A 320 -8.16 23.88 -5.09
CA GLY A 320 -8.76 25.22 -4.97
C GLY A 320 -8.00 26.16 -4.04
N LEU A 321 -7.69 25.75 -2.81
CA LEU A 321 -6.99 26.60 -1.82
C LEU A 321 -5.53 26.84 -2.19
N ALA A 322 -4.83 25.84 -2.75
CA ALA A 322 -3.47 26.01 -3.26
C ALA A 322 -3.44 27.04 -4.40
N LEU A 323 -4.34 26.92 -5.38
CA LEU A 323 -4.49 27.91 -6.46
C LEU A 323 -4.87 29.29 -5.91
N THR A 324 -5.73 29.36 -4.90
CA THR A 324 -6.10 30.63 -4.25
C THR A 324 -4.87 31.31 -3.67
N LYS A 325 -4.02 30.57 -2.96
CA LYS A 325 -2.75 31.09 -2.41
C LYS A 325 -1.83 31.58 -3.52
N GLU A 326 -1.67 30.82 -4.60
CA GLU A 326 -0.85 31.19 -5.75
C GLU A 326 -1.35 32.47 -6.46
N LEU A 327 -2.66 32.58 -6.69
CA LEU A 327 -3.28 33.76 -7.30
C LEU A 327 -3.10 35.02 -6.42
N VAL A 328 -3.29 34.90 -5.11
CA VAL A 328 -3.06 36.00 -4.16
C VAL A 328 -1.59 36.41 -4.11
N GLN A 329 -0.67 35.44 -4.16
CA GLN A 329 0.77 35.71 -4.21
C GLN A 329 1.21 36.40 -5.52
N LEU A 330 0.59 36.06 -6.66
CA LEU A 330 0.84 36.79 -7.92
C LEU A 330 0.50 38.27 -7.80
N HIS A 331 -0.54 38.63 -7.03
CA HIS A 331 -0.91 40.00 -6.69
C HIS A 331 -0.01 40.64 -5.61
N GLY A 332 1.08 39.97 -5.19
CA GLY A 332 1.95 40.44 -4.11
C GLY A 332 1.31 40.38 -2.73
N GLY A 333 0.17 39.70 -2.59
CA GLY A 333 -0.59 39.58 -1.34
C GLY A 333 -0.27 38.33 -0.53
N GLY A 334 -0.99 38.18 0.59
CA GLY A 334 -0.91 37.00 1.45
C GLY A 334 -2.30 36.47 1.83
N ILE A 335 -2.42 35.16 2.01
CA ILE A 335 -3.62 34.52 2.56
C ILE A 335 -3.28 33.83 3.88
N SER A 336 -4.18 33.95 4.85
CA SER A 336 -4.07 33.32 6.18
C SER A 336 -5.41 32.71 6.59
N VAL A 337 -5.36 31.76 7.51
CA VAL A 337 -6.51 31.01 8.00
C VAL A 337 -6.48 30.95 9.52
N GLU A 338 -7.65 31.14 10.14
CA GLU A 338 -7.88 30.90 11.56
C GLU A 338 -9.11 30.00 11.66
N SER A 339 -9.00 28.88 12.37
CA SER A 339 -10.10 27.92 12.49
C SER A 339 -10.08 27.20 13.82
N ALA A 340 -11.26 26.86 14.32
CA ALA A 340 -11.43 26.01 15.48
C ALA A 340 -12.56 25.01 15.22
N GLU A 341 -12.29 23.74 15.53
CA GLU A 341 -13.23 22.64 15.31
C GLU A 341 -14.54 22.86 16.08
N GLY A 342 -15.66 22.76 15.38
CA GLY A 342 -17.01 23.03 15.88
C GLY A 342 -17.40 24.51 15.99
N ILE A 343 -16.51 25.45 15.68
CA ILE A 343 -16.78 26.90 15.78
C ILE A 343 -16.89 27.54 14.39
N GLY A 344 -16.00 27.19 13.46
CA GLY A 344 -15.96 27.72 12.09
C GLY A 344 -14.58 28.15 11.63
N THR A 345 -14.49 28.64 10.40
CA THR A 345 -13.22 29.05 9.77
C THR A 345 -13.26 30.51 9.32
N THR A 346 -12.12 31.19 9.40
CA THR A 346 -11.93 32.55 8.91
C THR A 346 -10.72 32.57 7.97
N PHE A 347 -10.96 32.83 6.69
CA PHE A 347 -9.93 33.09 5.71
C PHE A 347 -9.73 34.60 5.54
N THR A 348 -8.48 35.05 5.59
CA THR A 348 -8.10 36.46 5.41
C THR A 348 -7.12 36.58 4.26
N VAL A 349 -7.55 37.23 3.19
CA VAL A 349 -6.73 37.61 2.01
C VAL A 349 -6.32 39.07 2.15
N ARG A 350 -5.02 39.34 2.12
CA ARG A 350 -4.42 40.68 2.19
C ARG A 350 -3.82 41.03 0.83
N LEU A 351 -4.24 42.17 0.27
CA LEU A 351 -3.75 42.70 -1.01
C LEU A 351 -3.07 44.06 -0.78
N PRO A 352 -1.81 44.27 -1.20
CA PRO A 352 -1.15 45.55 -1.01
C PRO A 352 -1.80 46.64 -1.86
N LEU A 353 -1.89 47.85 -1.31
CA LEU A 353 -2.34 49.03 -2.06
C LEU A 353 -1.24 49.53 -3.01
N GLY A 354 -1.65 50.33 -3.99
CA GLY A 354 -0.76 50.93 -4.97
C GLY A 354 -0.17 49.90 -5.95
N LYS A 355 0.94 50.29 -6.60
CA LYS A 355 1.58 49.51 -7.68
C LYS A 355 3.03 49.12 -7.41
N ALA A 356 3.58 49.46 -6.24
CA ALA A 356 5.00 49.29 -5.93
C ALA A 356 5.45 47.82 -5.90
N HIS A 357 4.53 46.91 -5.61
CA HIS A 357 4.76 45.47 -5.58
C HIS A 357 4.64 44.80 -6.96
N LEU A 358 4.16 45.52 -7.98
CA LEU A 358 3.92 45.00 -9.33
C LEU A 358 5.05 45.36 -10.29
N LYS A 359 5.43 44.42 -11.15
CA LYS A 359 6.34 44.70 -12.26
C LYS A 359 5.62 45.49 -13.36
N PRO A 360 6.31 46.34 -14.13
CA PRO A 360 5.69 47.11 -15.22
C PRO A 360 4.92 46.26 -16.23
N GLU A 361 5.40 45.05 -16.50
CA GLU A 361 4.79 44.06 -17.42
C GLU A 361 3.46 43.48 -16.92
N GLN A 362 3.17 43.61 -15.62
CA GLN A 362 1.96 43.08 -14.98
C GLN A 362 0.85 44.13 -14.86
N ILE A 363 1.15 45.40 -15.13
CA ILE A 363 0.19 46.49 -15.04
C ILE A 363 -0.46 46.66 -16.42
N ALA A 364 -1.77 46.55 -16.48
CA ALA A 364 -2.51 46.78 -17.72
C ALA A 364 -2.37 48.26 -18.15
N ASP A 365 -1.98 48.49 -19.40
CA ASP A 365 -1.78 49.83 -19.94
C ASP A 365 -3.12 50.58 -20.02
N ALA A 366 -3.17 51.80 -19.47
CA ALA A 366 -4.39 52.64 -19.42
C ALA A 366 -4.91 53.06 -20.81
N SER A 367 -4.21 52.73 -21.89
CA SER A 367 -4.64 52.96 -23.28
C SER A 367 -5.65 51.92 -23.78
N ILE A 368 -5.90 50.85 -23.02
CA ILE A 368 -6.91 49.83 -23.35
C ILE A 368 -8.28 50.15 -22.74
N SER A 369 -8.37 51.08 -21.77
CA SER A 369 -9.63 51.43 -21.09
C SER A 369 -10.59 52.32 -21.89
N ASP A 370 -10.19 52.80 -23.09
CA ASP A 370 -11.04 53.65 -23.95
C ASP A 370 -11.47 52.98 -25.28
N ARG A 371 -11.26 51.66 -25.43
CA ARG A 371 -11.85 50.88 -26.53
C ARG A 371 -13.31 50.49 -26.24
N GLY A 372 -14.13 51.51 -26.01
CA GLY A 372 -15.57 51.46 -26.23
C GLY A 372 -16.36 50.47 -25.36
N MET A 373 -17.61 50.84 -25.15
CA MET A 373 -18.69 49.93 -24.83
C MET A 373 -18.87 48.92 -25.98
N ARG A 374 -17.90 48.04 -26.22
CA ARG A 374 -18.15 46.76 -26.86
C ARG A 374 -18.43 45.82 -25.72
N ILE A 375 -19.72 45.61 -25.48
CA ILE A 375 -20.22 44.32 -25.01
C ILE A 375 -19.53 43.31 -25.92
N PRO A 376 -18.53 42.53 -25.46
CA PRO A 376 -18.17 41.33 -26.18
C PRO A 376 -19.48 40.54 -26.19
N GLU A 377 -19.98 40.19 -27.38
CA GLU A 377 -21.07 39.24 -27.51
C GLU A 377 -20.81 38.15 -26.48
N LEU A 378 -21.69 38.08 -25.47
CA LEU A 378 -21.68 37.05 -24.47
C LEU A 378 -21.82 35.75 -25.24
N LYS A 379 -20.69 35.10 -25.55
CA LYS A 379 -20.68 33.65 -25.57
C LYS A 379 -21.21 33.25 -24.21
N ASP A 380 -22.25 32.43 -24.21
CA ASP A 380 -22.99 31.88 -23.07
C ASP A 380 -22.11 31.06 -22.10
N GLU A 381 -20.97 31.59 -21.67
CA GLU A 381 -20.14 31.10 -20.57
C GLU A 381 -20.41 31.95 -19.32
N LYS A 382 -21.67 32.29 -19.04
CA LYS A 382 -22.05 32.43 -17.63
C LYS A 382 -21.82 31.04 -17.05
N MET A 383 -20.87 30.90 -16.12
CA MET A 383 -20.82 29.73 -15.24
C MET A 383 -22.27 29.51 -14.76
N PRO A 384 -22.93 28.41 -15.13
CA PRO A 384 -24.26 28.16 -14.65
C PRO A 384 -24.17 28.19 -13.13
N LEU A 385 -24.98 29.05 -12.50
CA LEU A 385 -25.27 28.94 -11.08
C LEU A 385 -25.97 27.59 -10.90
N GLU A 386 -25.18 26.52 -10.79
CA GLU A 386 -25.71 25.18 -10.56
C GLU A 386 -26.33 25.15 -9.15
N GLU A 387 -27.55 24.64 -9.12
CA GLU A 387 -28.27 24.29 -7.90
C GLU A 387 -27.35 23.47 -7.00
N ILE A 388 -27.01 24.02 -5.83
CA ILE A 388 -26.41 23.24 -4.77
C ILE A 388 -27.54 22.41 -4.14
N THR A 389 -27.98 21.35 -4.85
CA THR A 389 -29.08 20.49 -4.44
C THR A 389 -28.64 19.59 -3.29
N ALA A 390 -29.27 19.76 -2.13
CA ALA A 390 -29.26 18.75 -1.07
C ALA A 390 -30.06 17.51 -1.51
N PRO A 391 -29.71 16.30 -1.07
CA PRO A 391 -30.51 15.11 -1.36
C PRO A 391 -31.88 15.26 -0.70
N GLN A 392 -32.93 15.40 -1.52
CA GLN A 392 -34.30 15.36 -1.03
C GLN A 392 -34.61 13.93 -0.54
N ALA A 393 -34.92 13.81 0.74
CA ALA A 393 -35.47 12.60 1.33
C ALA A 393 -36.83 12.29 0.66
N ILE A 394 -36.88 11.19 -0.09
CA ILE A 394 -38.13 10.68 -0.67
C ILE A 394 -38.97 10.13 0.49
N GLN A 395 -40.04 10.85 0.81
CA GLN A 395 -41.13 10.38 1.66
C GLN A 395 -41.81 9.18 0.99
N SER A 396 -42.09 8.19 1.82
CA SER A 396 -42.76 6.95 1.46
C SER A 396 -44.23 7.23 1.14
N GLU A 397 -44.64 7.02 -0.11
CA GLU A 397 -46.06 6.86 -0.44
C GLU A 397 -46.32 5.42 -0.89
N THR A 398 -46.90 4.67 0.03
CA THR A 398 -47.73 3.50 -0.23
C THR A 398 -48.86 3.85 -1.19
N GLN A 399 -48.95 3.17 -2.33
CA GLN A 399 -50.22 2.65 -2.89
C GLN A 399 -49.98 1.74 -4.10
N ASN A 400 -50.51 0.53 -3.99
CA ASN A 400 -50.86 -0.35 -5.11
C ASN A 400 -52.15 0.22 -5.74
N PRO A 401 -52.39 0.11 -7.07
CA PRO A 401 -53.03 -1.13 -7.54
C PRO A 401 -52.66 -1.59 -8.96
N HIS A 402 -52.65 -2.92 -9.12
CA HIS A 402 -53.01 -3.72 -10.30
C HIS A 402 -53.01 -3.07 -11.70
N SER A 403 -52.13 -3.58 -12.56
CA SER A 403 -52.53 -3.88 -13.94
C SER A 403 -51.88 -5.20 -14.39
N GLU A 404 -52.74 -6.18 -14.67
CA GLU A 404 -52.37 -7.46 -15.26
C GLU A 404 -51.92 -7.23 -16.71
N ILE A 405 -50.67 -7.57 -17.03
CA ILE A 405 -50.24 -7.77 -18.42
C ILE A 405 -49.91 -9.25 -18.60
N ARG A 406 -50.76 -9.88 -19.39
CA ARG A 406 -50.76 -11.28 -19.82
C ARG A 406 -49.62 -11.51 -20.82
N ILE A 407 -48.73 -12.47 -20.56
CA ILE A 407 -47.73 -12.98 -21.51
C ILE A 407 -47.96 -14.49 -21.71
N PRO A 408 -47.78 -15.06 -22.93
CA PRO A 408 -48.24 -16.40 -23.29
C PRO A 408 -47.45 -17.54 -22.64
N LYS A 409 -48.13 -18.68 -22.45
CA LYS A 409 -47.58 -19.95 -21.95
C LYS A 409 -46.79 -20.72 -23.03
N SER A 410 -45.55 -21.09 -22.71
CA SER A 410 -44.83 -22.36 -22.99
C SER A 410 -43.32 -22.05 -22.93
N GLU A 411 -42.41 -22.74 -22.23
CA GLU A 411 -42.32 -24.15 -21.83
C GLU A 411 -41.69 -24.28 -20.43
N LYS A 412 -41.91 -25.43 -19.81
CA LYS A 412 -41.54 -25.76 -18.42
C LYS A 412 -40.02 -25.93 -18.27
N SER A 413 -39.38 -25.02 -17.54
CA SER A 413 -38.15 -25.30 -16.80
C SER A 413 -38.27 -24.64 -15.43
N ALA A 414 -37.96 -25.40 -14.38
CA ALA A 414 -38.14 -25.02 -12.98
C ALA A 414 -37.13 -23.93 -12.56
N PHE A 415 -37.38 -22.68 -12.94
CA PHE A 415 -36.63 -21.53 -12.42
C PHE A 415 -37.35 -20.94 -11.19
N ARG A 416 -36.65 -20.91 -10.06
CA ARG A 416 -36.97 -20.02 -8.93
C ARG A 416 -37.11 -18.57 -9.45
N ASN A 417 -38.03 -17.81 -8.88
CA ASN A 417 -38.31 -16.42 -9.24
C ASN A 417 -37.01 -15.59 -9.41
N PRO A 418 -36.85 -14.80 -10.49
CA PRO A 418 -35.68 -13.92 -10.68
C PRO A 418 -35.45 -12.91 -9.54
N HIS A 419 -36.47 -12.61 -8.73
CA HIS A 419 -36.37 -11.75 -7.54
C HIS A 419 -35.76 -12.40 -6.28
N SER A 420 -35.11 -13.56 -6.39
CA SER A 420 -34.55 -14.27 -5.23
C SER A 420 -33.07 -14.00 -4.95
N GLU A 421 -32.31 -13.53 -5.95
CA GLU A 421 -30.87 -13.27 -5.81
C GLU A 421 -30.63 -11.89 -5.22
N ILE A 422 -29.82 -11.82 -4.16
CA ILE A 422 -29.51 -10.59 -3.43
C ILE A 422 -28.13 -10.08 -3.83
N VAL A 423 -28.06 -8.86 -4.36
CA VAL A 423 -26.78 -8.18 -4.67
C VAL A 423 -26.60 -7.01 -3.72
N LEU A 424 -25.45 -6.93 -3.05
CA LEU A 424 -25.06 -5.80 -2.22
C LEU A 424 -24.14 -4.87 -3.00
N ILE A 425 -24.49 -3.59 -3.08
CA ILE A 425 -23.69 -2.53 -3.68
C ILE A 425 -23.07 -1.71 -2.55
N VAL A 426 -21.74 -1.62 -2.54
CA VAL A 426 -20.95 -0.78 -1.64
C VAL A 426 -20.23 0.27 -2.48
N GLU A 427 -20.74 1.48 -2.45
CA GLU A 427 -20.28 2.61 -3.28
C GLU A 427 -20.59 3.87 -2.51
N ASP A 428 -19.63 4.76 -2.33
CA ASP A 428 -19.77 5.95 -1.51
C ASP A 428 -20.47 7.07 -2.27
N ASN A 429 -20.18 7.21 -3.56
CA ASN A 429 -20.85 8.17 -4.41
C ASN A 429 -22.34 7.81 -4.59
N PRO A 430 -23.29 8.64 -4.10
CA PRO A 430 -24.72 8.33 -4.14
C PRO A 430 -25.27 8.21 -5.56
N ASP A 431 -24.72 8.98 -6.49
CA ASP A 431 -25.11 8.99 -7.89
C ASP A 431 -24.66 7.73 -8.62
N MET A 432 -23.41 7.30 -8.37
CA MET A 432 -22.88 6.03 -8.89
C MET A 432 -23.63 4.84 -8.30
N ARG A 433 -23.88 4.85 -6.99
CA ARG A 433 -24.64 3.80 -6.31
C ARG A 433 -26.06 3.69 -6.86
N ALA A 434 -26.74 4.81 -7.07
CA ALA A 434 -28.06 4.87 -7.70
C ALA A 434 -28.02 4.37 -9.15
N TYR A 435 -27.00 4.73 -9.93
CA TYR A 435 -26.82 4.24 -11.29
C TYR A 435 -26.63 2.72 -11.37
N ILE A 436 -25.77 2.14 -10.52
CA ILE A 436 -25.57 0.68 -10.44
C ILE A 436 -26.86 -0.01 -10.01
N ARG A 437 -27.57 0.53 -9.01
CA ARG A 437 -28.87 -0.01 -8.58
C ARG A 437 -29.88 0.01 -9.71
N ASP A 438 -30.08 1.15 -10.37
CA ASP A 438 -31.06 1.30 -11.44
C ASP A 438 -30.72 0.38 -12.63
N THR A 439 -29.44 0.11 -12.86
CA THR A 439 -28.94 -0.85 -13.86
C THR A 439 -29.33 -2.30 -13.53
N LEU A 440 -29.39 -2.67 -12.25
CA LEU A 440 -29.60 -4.06 -11.78
C LEU A 440 -31.00 -4.32 -11.18
N ALA A 441 -31.81 -3.27 -10.95
CA ALA A 441 -33.10 -3.36 -10.27
C ALA A 441 -34.12 -4.29 -10.94
N GLY A 442 -33.98 -4.53 -12.25
CA GLY A 442 -34.86 -5.43 -13.01
C GLY A 442 -34.54 -6.92 -12.86
N SER A 443 -33.36 -7.29 -12.37
CA SER A 443 -32.89 -8.69 -12.35
C SER A 443 -32.68 -9.28 -10.96
N CYS A 444 -32.39 -8.45 -9.95
CA CYS A 444 -32.00 -8.92 -8.61
C CYS A 444 -32.60 -8.01 -7.52
N ARG A 445 -32.66 -8.51 -6.28
CA ARG A 445 -32.93 -7.68 -5.10
C ARG A 445 -31.65 -6.95 -4.70
N ILE A 446 -31.70 -5.63 -4.59
CA ILE A 446 -30.52 -4.80 -4.31
C ILE A 446 -30.49 -4.37 -2.83
N LEU A 447 -29.32 -4.46 -2.22
CA LEU A 447 -28.96 -3.82 -0.95
C LEU A 447 -27.92 -2.73 -1.23
N GLU A 448 -28.01 -1.61 -0.53
CA GLU A 448 -27.13 -0.45 -0.74
C GLU A 448 -26.38 -0.12 0.55
N ALA A 449 -25.07 0.10 0.45
CA ALA A 449 -24.22 0.58 1.53
C ALA A 449 -23.36 1.75 1.04
N PRO A 450 -23.25 2.84 1.83
CA PRO A 450 -22.43 4.00 1.45
C PRO A 450 -20.93 3.85 1.76
N HIS A 451 -20.50 2.78 2.44
CA HIS A 451 -19.10 2.54 2.77
C HIS A 451 -18.87 1.10 3.25
N GLY A 452 -17.60 0.67 3.31
CA GLY A 452 -17.23 -0.72 3.62
C GLY A 452 -17.76 -1.25 4.95
N GLU A 453 -17.72 -0.48 6.03
CA GLU A 453 -18.23 -0.92 7.35
C GLU A 453 -19.74 -1.27 7.33
N ALA A 454 -20.57 -0.43 6.70
CA ALA A 454 -22.00 -0.70 6.53
C ALA A 454 -22.23 -1.88 5.58
N GLY A 455 -21.40 -1.98 4.52
CA GLY A 455 -21.41 -3.12 3.61
C GLY A 455 -21.12 -4.43 4.31
N PHE A 456 -20.11 -4.47 5.19
CA PHE A 456 -19.76 -5.65 5.98
C PHE A 456 -20.90 -6.08 6.91
N ALA A 457 -21.52 -5.14 7.64
CA ALA A 457 -22.66 -5.43 8.51
C ALA A 457 -23.84 -6.01 7.72
N LEU A 458 -24.19 -5.42 6.57
CA LEU A 458 -25.25 -5.92 5.70
C LEU A 458 -24.89 -7.29 5.09
N ALA A 459 -23.62 -7.53 4.78
CA ALA A 459 -23.16 -8.82 4.29
C ALA A 459 -23.32 -9.93 5.34
N GLN A 460 -23.01 -9.66 6.62
CA GLN A 460 -23.24 -10.60 7.71
C GLN A 460 -24.75 -10.86 7.95
N GLU A 461 -25.55 -9.81 7.93
CA GLU A 461 -26.99 -9.92 8.17
C GLU A 461 -27.72 -10.63 7.03
N HIS A 462 -27.46 -10.25 5.78
CA HIS A 462 -28.23 -10.69 4.62
C HIS A 462 -27.56 -11.78 3.77
N ILE A 463 -26.23 -11.97 3.86
CA ILE A 463 -25.44 -12.95 3.07
C ILE A 463 -25.88 -12.86 1.60
N PRO A 464 -25.55 -11.75 0.93
CA PRO A 464 -25.87 -11.58 -0.48
C PRO A 464 -25.22 -12.67 -1.34
N ASP A 465 -25.81 -12.91 -2.50
CA ASP A 465 -25.28 -13.83 -3.52
C ASP A 465 -24.10 -13.22 -4.28
N LEU A 466 -23.95 -11.89 -4.25
CA LEU A 466 -22.85 -11.14 -4.86
C LEU A 466 -22.65 -9.79 -4.14
N ILE A 467 -21.40 -9.36 -4.01
CA ILE A 467 -21.04 -8.01 -3.55
C ILE A 467 -20.37 -7.27 -4.70
N ILE A 468 -20.81 -6.04 -4.96
CA ILE A 468 -20.14 -5.09 -5.85
C ILE A 468 -19.59 -3.98 -4.96
N THR A 469 -18.29 -3.74 -5.00
CA THR A 469 -17.64 -2.74 -4.14
C THR A 469 -16.73 -1.84 -4.95
N ASP A 470 -16.72 -0.53 -4.66
CA ASP A 470 -15.65 0.33 -5.13
C ASP A 470 -14.33 0.03 -4.41
N VAL A 471 -13.20 0.32 -5.05
CA VAL A 471 -11.86 0.23 -4.45
C VAL A 471 -11.65 1.35 -3.44
N MET A 472 -11.92 2.58 -3.86
CA MET A 472 -11.60 3.79 -3.10
C MET A 472 -12.86 4.26 -2.39
N MET A 473 -12.98 3.94 -1.10
CA MET A 473 -14.12 4.34 -0.28
C MET A 473 -13.67 4.76 1.12
N PRO A 474 -14.44 5.64 1.79
CA PRO A 474 -14.14 6.09 3.14
C PRO A 474 -14.27 5.00 4.19
N LYS A 475 -13.56 5.21 5.30
CA LYS A 475 -13.45 4.32 6.47
C LYS A 475 -12.78 3.00 6.13
N VAL A 476 -13.48 2.12 5.44
CA VAL A 476 -13.02 0.79 5.04
C VAL A 476 -13.06 0.76 3.53
N ASP A 477 -11.86 0.79 2.93
CA ASP A 477 -11.70 0.68 1.48
C ASP A 477 -12.11 -0.71 0.95
N GLY A 478 -12.27 -0.84 -0.36
CA GLY A 478 -12.73 -2.10 -0.97
C GLY A 478 -11.82 -3.29 -0.70
N TYR A 479 -10.50 -3.07 -0.55
CA TYR A 479 -9.54 -4.11 -0.24
C TYR A 479 -9.64 -4.57 1.22
N ALA A 480 -9.74 -3.63 2.16
CA ALA A 480 -9.94 -3.89 3.58
C ALA A 480 -11.29 -4.59 3.80
N LEU A 481 -12.36 -4.15 3.13
CA LEU A 481 -13.66 -4.82 3.13
C LEU A 481 -13.52 -6.27 2.65
N THR A 482 -12.83 -6.50 1.54
CA THR A 482 -12.61 -7.85 1.00
C THR A 482 -11.89 -8.74 2.01
N ARG A 483 -10.84 -8.24 2.67
CA ARG A 483 -10.14 -9.00 3.72
C ARG A 483 -11.06 -9.34 4.88
N MET A 484 -11.85 -8.38 5.37
CA MET A 484 -12.82 -8.60 6.43
C MET A 484 -13.85 -9.66 6.03
N LEU A 485 -14.39 -9.58 4.81
CA LEU A 485 -15.36 -10.54 4.28
C LEU A 485 -14.77 -11.95 4.17
N ARG A 486 -13.50 -12.09 3.75
CA ARG A 486 -12.81 -13.37 3.61
C ARG A 486 -12.39 -13.99 4.94
N GLN A 487 -12.17 -13.18 5.97
CA GLN A 487 -11.80 -13.63 7.33
C GLN A 487 -13.03 -14.00 8.19
N ASP A 488 -14.24 -13.63 7.78
CA ASP A 488 -15.48 -13.95 8.48
C ASP A 488 -16.17 -15.19 7.91
N LEU A 489 -16.50 -16.14 8.79
CA LEU A 489 -17.12 -17.42 8.41
C LEU A 489 -18.48 -17.23 7.72
N ALA A 490 -19.26 -16.20 8.06
CA ALA A 490 -20.56 -15.96 7.43
C ALA A 490 -20.40 -15.46 6.00
N THR A 491 -19.36 -14.68 5.69
CA THR A 491 -19.24 -13.97 4.40
C THR A 491 -18.14 -14.48 3.47
N SER A 492 -17.22 -15.33 3.93
CA SER A 492 -16.02 -15.77 3.19
C SER A 492 -16.26 -16.35 1.79
N HIS A 493 -17.45 -16.93 1.58
CA HIS A 493 -17.86 -17.64 0.37
C HIS A 493 -18.61 -16.76 -0.66
N ILE A 494 -18.87 -15.50 -0.33
CA ILE A 494 -19.66 -14.59 -1.18
C ILE A 494 -18.77 -14.05 -2.30
N PRO A 495 -19.16 -14.15 -3.58
CA PRO A 495 -18.36 -13.58 -4.65
C PRO A 495 -18.34 -12.05 -4.64
N ILE A 496 -17.21 -11.46 -5.03
CA ILE A 496 -16.96 -10.02 -4.98
C ILE A 496 -16.50 -9.51 -6.35
N ILE A 497 -17.23 -8.54 -6.91
CA ILE A 497 -16.81 -7.73 -8.05
C ILE A 497 -16.30 -6.39 -7.52
N MET A 498 -15.07 -6.04 -7.86
CA MET A 498 -14.45 -4.79 -7.46
C MET A 498 -14.44 -3.79 -8.61
N LEU A 499 -15.01 -2.60 -8.39
CA LEU A 499 -14.97 -1.49 -9.34
C LEU A 499 -13.66 -0.74 -9.15
N THR A 500 -12.81 -0.68 -10.18
CA THR A 500 -11.51 0.00 -10.10
C THR A 500 -11.40 1.11 -11.11
N ALA A 501 -10.64 2.14 -10.78
CA ALA A 501 -10.31 3.19 -11.71
C ALA A 501 -9.19 2.73 -12.68
N LYS A 502 -8.17 1.98 -12.23
CA LYS A 502 -6.99 1.66 -13.06
C LYS A 502 -7.08 0.26 -13.65
N ALA A 503 -6.88 0.14 -14.97
CA ALA A 503 -6.72 -1.14 -15.64
C ALA A 503 -5.52 -1.93 -15.10
N GLU A 504 -4.40 -1.26 -14.82
CA GLU A 504 -3.24 -1.90 -14.20
C GLU A 504 -3.50 -2.44 -12.79
N ASP A 505 -4.49 -1.91 -12.05
CA ASP A 505 -4.90 -2.45 -10.74
C ASP A 505 -5.81 -3.68 -10.90
N ALA A 506 -6.33 -3.97 -12.08
CA ALA A 506 -6.90 -5.28 -12.39
C ALA A 506 -5.77 -6.26 -12.76
N ASP A 507 -4.81 -5.83 -13.58
CA ASP A 507 -3.74 -6.68 -14.12
C ASP A 507 -2.66 -7.04 -13.08
N LYS A 508 -2.26 -6.10 -12.21
CA LYS A 508 -1.25 -6.35 -11.15
C LYS A 508 -1.77 -7.29 -10.06
N PHE A 509 -3.09 -7.34 -9.88
CA PHE A 509 -3.74 -8.11 -8.82
C PHE A 509 -4.29 -9.46 -9.30
N GLU A 510 -4.38 -9.69 -10.62
CA GLU A 510 -4.51 -11.04 -11.18
C GLU A 510 -3.36 -11.97 -10.69
N GLY A 511 -2.24 -11.39 -10.25
CA GLY A 511 -1.09 -12.12 -9.68
C GLY A 511 -0.97 -12.13 -8.14
N LEU A 512 -1.82 -11.46 -7.35
CA LEU A 512 -1.57 -11.26 -5.90
C LEU A 512 -2.85 -11.32 -5.02
N GLU A 513 -3.16 -12.51 -4.50
CA GLU A 513 -3.66 -12.81 -3.13
C GLU A 513 -4.86 -12.05 -2.51
N THR A 514 -5.60 -11.15 -3.18
CA THR A 514 -6.65 -10.34 -2.51
C THR A 514 -7.98 -11.05 -2.28
N GLY A 515 -8.24 -12.17 -2.95
CA GLY A 515 -9.49 -12.93 -2.82
C GLY A 515 -10.71 -12.30 -3.49
N VAL A 516 -10.54 -11.35 -4.42
CA VAL A 516 -11.61 -10.79 -5.27
C VAL A 516 -11.88 -11.71 -6.47
N ASP A 517 -13.12 -11.81 -6.93
CA ASP A 517 -13.53 -12.72 -8.00
C ASP A 517 -13.47 -12.10 -9.40
N ALA A 518 -13.71 -10.80 -9.52
CA ALA A 518 -13.49 -10.06 -10.76
C ALA A 518 -13.27 -8.56 -10.49
N TYR A 519 -12.60 -7.93 -11.43
CA TYR A 519 -12.47 -6.49 -11.51
C TYR A 519 -13.31 -5.94 -12.67
N LEU A 520 -13.90 -4.77 -12.47
CA LEU A 520 -14.57 -3.99 -13.49
C LEU A 520 -13.99 -2.57 -13.50
N THR A 521 -13.36 -2.19 -14.61
CA THR A 521 -12.73 -0.88 -14.76
C THR A 521 -13.77 0.19 -15.06
N LYS A 522 -13.71 1.33 -14.35
CA LYS A 522 -14.46 2.55 -14.67
C LYS A 522 -13.74 3.33 -15.78
N PRO A 523 -14.43 3.83 -16.83
CA PRO A 523 -15.86 3.70 -17.08
C PRO A 523 -16.25 2.32 -17.62
N PHE A 524 -17.40 1.80 -17.20
CA PHE A 524 -17.97 0.55 -17.66
C PHE A 524 -19.35 0.78 -18.32
N SER A 525 -19.70 -0.10 -19.25
CA SER A 525 -21.03 -0.07 -19.87
C SER A 525 -22.09 -0.78 -19.00
N THR A 526 -23.34 -0.34 -19.10
CA THR A 526 -24.50 -0.99 -18.43
C THR A 526 -24.59 -2.48 -18.78
N GLN A 527 -24.35 -2.83 -20.05
CA GLN A 527 -24.41 -4.21 -20.53
C GLN A 527 -23.30 -5.07 -19.94
N GLU A 528 -22.07 -4.56 -19.86
CA GLU A 528 -20.93 -5.27 -19.29
C GLU A 528 -21.18 -5.62 -17.82
N LEU A 529 -21.62 -4.63 -17.02
CA LEU A 529 -21.95 -4.84 -15.62
C LEU A 529 -23.03 -5.93 -15.44
N GLN A 530 -24.13 -5.84 -16.20
CA GLN A 530 -25.22 -6.82 -16.13
C GLN A 530 -24.77 -8.24 -16.52
N ILE A 531 -23.94 -8.37 -17.55
CA ILE A 531 -23.42 -9.67 -17.99
C ILE A 531 -22.48 -10.25 -16.93
N ARG A 532 -21.55 -9.45 -16.38
CA ARG A 532 -20.61 -9.90 -15.34
C ARG A 532 -21.35 -10.38 -14.09
N VAL A 533 -22.30 -9.59 -13.59
CA VAL A 533 -23.12 -9.95 -12.43
C VAL A 533 -23.86 -11.27 -12.66
N ARG A 534 -24.59 -11.39 -13.78
CA ARG A 534 -25.37 -12.59 -14.11
C ARG A 534 -24.48 -13.83 -14.24
N LYS A 535 -23.37 -13.72 -14.96
CA LYS A 535 -22.46 -14.85 -15.19
C LYS A 535 -21.76 -15.30 -13.91
N MET A 536 -21.45 -14.36 -13.01
CA MET A 536 -20.84 -14.68 -11.73
C MET A 536 -21.80 -15.42 -10.80
N ILE A 537 -23.04 -14.93 -10.68
CA ILE A 537 -24.06 -15.60 -9.87
C ILE A 537 -24.36 -16.99 -10.45
N GLU A 538 -24.53 -17.10 -11.77
CA GLU A 538 -24.73 -18.38 -12.46
C GLU A 538 -23.58 -19.36 -12.19
N ARG A 539 -22.32 -18.92 -12.32
CA ARG A 539 -21.13 -19.75 -12.05
C ARG A 539 -21.13 -20.29 -10.62
N TYR A 540 -21.33 -19.42 -9.63
CA TYR A 540 -21.30 -19.81 -8.21
C TYR A 540 -22.48 -20.70 -7.83
N ARG A 541 -23.63 -20.51 -8.47
CA ARG A 541 -24.77 -21.41 -8.33
C ARG A 541 -24.49 -22.81 -8.88
N LEU A 542 -23.99 -22.90 -10.12
CA LEU A 542 -23.62 -24.20 -10.71
C LEU A 542 -22.54 -24.91 -9.88
N LEU A 543 -21.57 -24.16 -9.36
CA LEU A 543 -20.53 -24.74 -8.50
C LEU A 543 -21.14 -25.39 -7.25
N ARG A 544 -22.08 -24.71 -6.57
CA ARG A 544 -22.79 -25.25 -5.39
C ARG A 544 -23.63 -26.48 -5.73
N GLU A 545 -24.33 -26.47 -6.88
CA GLU A 545 -25.15 -27.59 -7.35
C GLU A 545 -24.28 -28.82 -7.69
N GLN A 546 -23.10 -28.62 -8.29
CA GLN A 546 -22.17 -29.69 -8.66
C GLN A 546 -21.40 -30.27 -7.47
N THR A 547 -21.01 -29.43 -6.51
CA THR A 547 -20.27 -29.86 -5.32
C THR A 547 -21.18 -30.53 -4.30
N GLY A 548 -22.39 -30.02 -4.07
CA GLY A 548 -23.45 -30.65 -3.28
C GLY A 548 -22.96 -31.40 -2.04
N VAL A 549 -23.28 -32.70 -1.96
CA VAL A 549 -22.85 -33.60 -0.86
C VAL A 549 -21.34 -33.91 -0.92
N LYS A 550 -20.74 -33.89 -2.12
CA LYS A 550 -19.31 -34.18 -2.30
C LYS A 550 -18.43 -33.16 -1.58
N ALA A 551 -18.83 -31.89 -1.52
CA ALA A 551 -18.11 -30.86 -0.75
C ALA A 551 -17.94 -31.21 0.73
N ILE A 552 -18.86 -31.99 1.29
CA ILE A 552 -18.81 -32.39 2.70
C ILE A 552 -18.08 -33.73 2.85
N MET A 553 -18.17 -34.64 1.87
CA MET A 553 -17.54 -35.96 1.93
C MET A 553 -16.04 -35.93 1.60
N THR A 554 -15.64 -35.07 0.66
CA THR A 554 -14.24 -34.84 0.29
C THR A 554 -13.92 -33.34 0.28
N PRO A 555 -13.91 -32.67 1.45
CA PRO A 555 -13.59 -31.23 1.53
C PRO A 555 -12.21 -30.87 0.96
N ALA A 556 -11.28 -31.83 0.93
CA ALA A 556 -9.93 -31.68 0.37
C ALA A 556 -9.88 -31.53 -1.15
N GLU A 557 -10.92 -31.93 -1.88
CA GLU A 557 -10.96 -31.96 -3.35
C GLU A 557 -11.70 -30.75 -3.95
N VAL A 558 -12.23 -29.85 -3.11
CA VAL A 558 -13.02 -28.70 -3.58
C VAL A 558 -12.20 -27.42 -3.47
N GLU A 559 -12.15 -26.65 -4.56
CA GLU A 559 -11.59 -25.30 -4.59
C GLU A 559 -12.50 -24.32 -3.85
N VAL A 560 -12.36 -24.25 -2.53
CA VAL A 560 -13.03 -23.27 -1.65
C VAL A 560 -11.98 -22.54 -0.82
N SER A 561 -12.36 -21.41 -0.20
CA SER A 561 -11.49 -20.73 0.75
C SER A 561 -11.02 -21.68 1.86
N SER A 562 -9.81 -21.49 2.36
CA SER A 562 -9.24 -22.33 3.44
C SER A 562 -10.11 -22.36 4.69
N LEU A 563 -10.82 -21.26 4.98
CA LEU A 563 -11.74 -21.13 6.10
C LEU A 563 -13.01 -21.96 5.88
N ASP A 564 -13.54 -21.98 4.66
CA ASP A 564 -14.71 -22.80 4.31
C ASP A 564 -14.37 -24.29 4.28
N GLN A 565 -13.17 -24.63 3.83
CA GLN A 565 -12.67 -25.99 3.84
C GLN A 565 -12.55 -26.53 5.29
N GLN A 566 -11.99 -25.74 6.20
CA GLN A 566 -11.93 -26.08 7.63
C GLN A 566 -13.32 -26.26 8.23
N PHE A 567 -14.28 -25.41 7.87
CA PHE A 567 -15.66 -25.54 8.32
C PHE A 567 -16.31 -26.83 7.80
N LEU A 568 -16.17 -27.15 6.51
CA LEU A 568 -16.70 -28.37 5.90
C LEU A 568 -16.07 -29.63 6.50
N GLN A 569 -14.76 -29.61 6.76
CA GLN A 569 -14.07 -30.71 7.43
C GLN A 569 -14.60 -30.93 8.85
N ARG A 570 -14.74 -29.85 9.64
CA ARG A 570 -15.31 -29.95 10.98
C ARG A 570 -16.76 -30.42 10.96
N LEU A 571 -17.55 -29.96 9.99
CA LEU A 571 -18.92 -30.42 9.77
C LEU A 571 -18.97 -31.93 9.48
N GLN A 572 -18.09 -32.41 8.61
CA GLN A 572 -17.95 -33.82 8.29
C GLN A 572 -17.59 -34.64 9.54
N GLU A 573 -16.54 -34.25 10.27
CA GLU A 573 -16.07 -34.95 11.48
C GLU A 573 -17.17 -35.06 12.55
N VAL A 574 -17.90 -33.97 12.81
CA VAL A 574 -19.01 -33.96 13.77
C VAL A 574 -20.15 -34.87 13.31
N ILE A 575 -20.50 -34.86 12.03
CA ILE A 575 -21.57 -35.74 11.52
C ILE A 575 -21.13 -37.20 11.56
N GLU A 576 -19.88 -37.53 11.21
CA GLU A 576 -19.35 -38.89 11.25
C GLU A 576 -19.29 -39.44 12.68
N ALA A 577 -18.85 -38.63 13.65
CA ALA A 577 -18.82 -39.02 15.06
C ALA A 577 -20.22 -39.31 15.65
N ASN A 578 -21.27 -38.68 15.09
CA ASN A 578 -22.66 -38.81 15.56
C ASN A 578 -23.55 -39.60 14.58
N ILE A 579 -22.98 -40.36 13.65
CA ILE A 579 -23.75 -40.96 12.56
C ILE A 579 -24.74 -42.03 13.05
N GLU A 580 -24.39 -42.76 14.10
CA GLU A 580 -25.23 -43.79 14.77
C GLU A 580 -26.32 -43.19 15.67
N ASN A 581 -26.18 -41.92 16.08
CA ASN A 581 -27.09 -41.30 17.03
C ASN A 581 -28.40 -40.84 16.37
N HIS A 582 -29.47 -41.60 16.58
CA HIS A 582 -30.80 -41.29 16.02
C HIS A 582 -31.43 -40.00 16.56
N ALA A 583 -31.05 -39.55 17.76
CA ALA A 583 -31.57 -38.34 18.39
C ALA A 583 -30.79 -37.07 17.97
N PHE A 584 -29.74 -37.21 17.14
CA PHE A 584 -28.87 -36.10 16.78
C PHE A 584 -29.61 -34.98 16.06
N THR A 585 -29.64 -33.78 16.66
CA THR A 585 -30.40 -32.64 16.15
C THR A 585 -29.52 -31.60 15.46
N VAL A 586 -30.14 -30.70 14.68
CA VAL A 586 -29.43 -29.54 14.09
C VAL A 586 -28.88 -28.60 15.17
N ASP A 587 -29.52 -28.54 16.34
CA ASP A 587 -29.07 -27.72 17.47
C ASP A 587 -27.78 -28.29 18.08
N GLU A 588 -27.69 -29.60 18.22
CA GLU A 588 -26.46 -30.30 18.65
C GLU A 588 -25.35 -30.19 17.60
N LEU A 589 -25.69 -30.30 16.31
CA LEU A 589 -24.75 -30.08 15.20
C LEU A 589 -24.15 -28.67 15.25
N ALA A 590 -24.98 -27.65 15.49
CA ALA A 590 -24.52 -26.27 15.63
C ALA A 590 -23.58 -26.11 16.84
N LEU A 591 -23.96 -26.66 17.99
CA LEU A 591 -23.16 -26.61 19.21
C LEU A 591 -21.77 -27.26 19.02
N GLN A 592 -21.71 -28.45 18.43
CA GLN A 592 -20.44 -29.19 18.25
C GLN A 592 -19.55 -28.61 17.14
N THR A 593 -20.15 -28.01 16.10
CA THR A 593 -19.40 -27.28 15.06
C THR A 593 -18.92 -25.90 15.52
N GLY A 594 -19.38 -25.42 16.69
CA GLY A 594 -18.94 -24.15 17.28
C GLY A 594 -19.60 -22.91 16.67
N VAL A 595 -20.75 -23.07 16.00
CA VAL A 595 -21.50 -21.97 15.37
C VAL A 595 -22.94 -21.94 15.86
N ASN A 596 -23.60 -20.79 15.77
CA ASN A 596 -25.04 -20.74 16.09
C ASN A 596 -25.88 -21.39 14.97
N LYS A 597 -27.10 -21.84 15.30
CA LYS A 597 -28.02 -22.54 14.38
C LYS A 597 -28.29 -21.75 13.10
N ARG A 598 -28.47 -20.42 13.21
CA ARG A 598 -28.80 -19.55 12.08
C ARG A 598 -27.63 -19.47 11.08
N LEU A 599 -26.41 -19.33 11.59
CA LEU A 599 -25.18 -19.32 10.79
C LEU A 599 -24.96 -20.69 10.14
N LEU A 600 -25.10 -21.78 10.89
CA LEU A 600 -25.01 -23.15 10.34
C LEU A 600 -25.95 -23.35 9.15
N GLN A 601 -27.23 -23.01 9.31
CA GLN A 601 -28.23 -23.17 8.26
C GLN A 601 -27.86 -22.40 6.99
N ARG A 602 -27.42 -21.15 7.14
CA ARG A 602 -27.07 -20.30 6.00
C ARG A 602 -25.78 -20.76 5.33
N LYS A 603 -24.77 -21.12 6.12
CA LYS A 603 -23.46 -21.52 5.60
C LYS A 603 -23.50 -22.85 4.86
N VAL A 604 -24.17 -23.86 5.43
CA VAL A 604 -24.36 -25.16 4.76
C VAL A 604 -25.13 -24.98 3.45
N LYS A 605 -26.20 -24.19 3.47
CA LYS A 605 -26.98 -23.89 2.25
C LYS A 605 -26.14 -23.15 1.22
N ALA A 606 -25.32 -22.19 1.64
CA ALA A 606 -24.53 -21.41 0.71
C ALA A 606 -23.32 -22.18 0.12
N LEU A 607 -22.84 -23.23 0.78
CA LEU A 607 -21.75 -24.06 0.25
C LEU A 607 -22.26 -25.27 -0.55
N THR A 608 -23.47 -25.78 -0.26
CA THR A 608 -23.93 -27.10 -0.76
C THR A 608 -25.33 -27.11 -1.37
N ASP A 609 -26.06 -25.99 -1.30
CA ASP A 609 -27.50 -25.85 -1.62
C ASP A 609 -28.44 -26.78 -0.81
N LEU A 610 -27.93 -27.42 0.25
CA LEU A 610 -28.70 -28.29 1.15
C LEU A 610 -28.98 -27.62 2.48
N SER A 611 -30.09 -27.97 3.12
CA SER A 611 -30.28 -27.70 4.55
C SER A 611 -29.42 -28.63 5.42
N PRO A 612 -29.08 -28.25 6.67
CA PRO A 612 -28.33 -29.13 7.58
C PRO A 612 -28.98 -30.51 7.78
N ILE A 613 -30.32 -30.60 7.76
CA ILE A 613 -31.05 -31.86 7.87
C ILE A 613 -30.86 -32.72 6.62
N GLN A 614 -30.96 -32.11 5.43
CA GLN A 614 -30.73 -32.81 4.17
C GLN A 614 -29.28 -33.26 4.05
N CYS A 615 -28.33 -32.43 4.49
CA CYS A 615 -26.91 -32.76 4.60
C CYS A 615 -26.69 -34.01 5.48
N LEU A 616 -27.19 -34.00 6.72
CA LEU A 616 -27.08 -35.13 7.64
C LEU A 616 -27.70 -36.40 7.06
N ARG A 617 -28.91 -36.30 6.50
CA ARG A 617 -29.61 -37.41 5.85
C ARG A 617 -28.78 -37.99 4.70
N SER A 618 -28.22 -37.14 3.86
CA SER A 618 -27.42 -37.56 2.71
C SER A 618 -26.14 -38.28 3.14
N MET A 619 -25.42 -37.74 4.13
CA MET A 619 -24.22 -38.39 4.68
C MET A 619 -24.52 -39.76 5.27
N ARG A 620 -25.62 -39.91 6.03
CA ARG A 620 -26.06 -41.21 6.55
C ARG A 620 -26.31 -42.23 5.44
N LEU A 621 -26.97 -41.81 4.36
CA LEU A 621 -27.26 -42.68 3.21
C LEU A 621 -25.98 -43.09 2.46
N HIS A 622 -25.06 -42.16 2.23
CA HIS A 622 -23.76 -42.45 1.63
C HIS A 622 -22.92 -43.40 2.50
N ARG A 623 -22.93 -43.22 3.83
CA ARG A 623 -22.26 -44.14 4.75
C ARG A 623 -22.90 -45.53 4.74
N ALA A 624 -24.23 -45.60 4.71
CA ALA A 624 -24.94 -46.87 4.61
C ALA A 624 -24.55 -47.62 3.35
N ARG A 625 -24.45 -46.92 2.21
CA ARG A 625 -23.98 -47.51 0.96
C ARG A 625 -22.56 -48.07 1.09
N GLN A 626 -21.63 -47.31 1.66
CA GLN A 626 -20.26 -47.79 1.89
C GLN A 626 -20.22 -49.04 2.78
N LEU A 627 -21.05 -49.11 3.82
CA LEU A 627 -21.12 -50.27 4.72
C LEU A 627 -21.70 -51.51 4.01
N LEU A 628 -22.72 -51.34 3.16
CA LEU A 628 -23.32 -52.41 2.35
C LEU A 628 -22.34 -52.95 1.30
N GLU A 629 -21.64 -52.05 0.59
CA GLU A 629 -20.64 -52.40 -0.42
C GLU A 629 -19.41 -53.10 0.19
N LYS A 630 -19.11 -52.84 1.47
CA LYS A 630 -18.03 -53.51 2.23
C LYS A 630 -18.49 -54.78 2.97
N GLY A 631 -19.77 -55.16 2.87
CA GLY A 631 -20.31 -56.33 3.55
C GLY A 631 -20.32 -56.23 5.08
N ALA A 632 -20.43 -55.03 5.64
CA ALA A 632 -20.29 -54.77 7.07
C ALA A 632 -21.55 -55.10 7.93
N GLY A 633 -22.52 -55.85 7.38
CA GLY A 633 -23.75 -56.25 8.05
C GLY A 633 -24.93 -56.47 7.09
N ASN A 634 -26.08 -56.92 7.60
CA ASN A 634 -27.32 -56.99 6.83
C ASN A 634 -27.99 -55.60 6.73
N VAL A 635 -29.05 -55.45 5.91
CA VAL A 635 -29.73 -54.16 5.71
C VAL A 635 -30.26 -53.55 7.01
N THR A 636 -30.74 -54.39 7.93
CA THR A 636 -31.26 -53.98 9.23
C THR A 636 -30.13 -53.46 10.14
N ASP A 637 -29.01 -54.16 10.20
CA ASP A 637 -27.84 -53.75 10.98
C ASP A 637 -27.27 -52.41 10.47
N VAL A 638 -27.16 -52.26 9.14
CA VAL A 638 -26.67 -51.01 8.54
C VAL A 638 -27.63 -49.86 8.79
N CYS A 639 -28.95 -50.08 8.73
CA CYS A 639 -29.97 -49.07 9.03
C CYS A 639 -29.76 -48.44 10.42
N PHE A 640 -29.58 -49.28 11.46
CA PHE A 640 -29.34 -48.79 12.81
C PHE A 640 -27.95 -48.15 12.97
N ARG A 641 -26.91 -48.70 12.33
CA ARG A 641 -25.53 -48.16 12.35
C ARG A 641 -25.36 -46.83 11.59
N VAL A 642 -26.39 -46.35 10.90
CA VAL A 642 -26.40 -45.00 10.32
C VAL A 642 -27.49 -44.12 10.93
N GLY A 643 -28.00 -44.50 12.11
CA GLY A 643 -28.87 -43.65 12.93
C GLY A 643 -30.31 -43.54 12.42
N TYR A 644 -30.79 -44.51 11.63
CA TYR A 644 -32.22 -44.63 11.29
C TYR A 644 -32.92 -45.58 12.26
N ASN A 645 -34.09 -45.18 12.77
CA ASN A 645 -34.90 -45.99 13.67
C ASN A 645 -35.96 -46.83 12.97
N ASP A 646 -36.21 -46.55 11.68
CA ASP A 646 -37.27 -47.20 10.88
C ASP A 646 -36.70 -47.68 9.54
N ILE A 647 -36.80 -48.99 9.31
CA ILE A 647 -36.24 -49.68 8.12
C ILE A 647 -37.00 -49.30 6.84
N SER A 648 -38.30 -49.04 6.92
CA SER A 648 -39.13 -48.63 5.78
C SER A 648 -38.76 -47.22 5.33
N ALA A 649 -38.62 -46.29 6.27
CA ALA A 649 -38.17 -44.93 6.03
C ALA A 649 -36.75 -44.88 5.47
N PHE A 650 -35.83 -45.70 6.02
CA PHE A 650 -34.47 -45.86 5.50
C PHE A 650 -34.46 -46.41 4.08
N SER A 651 -35.18 -47.50 3.82
CA SER A 651 -35.18 -48.15 2.50
C SER A 651 -35.78 -47.25 1.42
N LYS A 652 -36.84 -46.50 1.75
CA LYS A 652 -37.42 -45.49 0.86
C LYS A 652 -36.43 -44.36 0.58
N ALA A 653 -35.83 -43.79 1.62
CA ALA A 653 -34.85 -42.72 1.50
C ALA A 653 -33.61 -43.12 0.69
N PHE A 654 -33.12 -44.34 0.89
CA PHE A 654 -31.98 -44.90 0.18
C PHE A 654 -32.29 -45.12 -1.31
N SER A 655 -33.47 -45.69 -1.60
CA SER A 655 -33.92 -45.91 -2.98
C SER A 655 -34.16 -44.59 -3.73
N GLU A 656 -34.70 -43.59 -3.06
CA GLU A 656 -34.85 -42.23 -3.60
C GLU A 656 -33.49 -41.59 -3.93
N ALA A 657 -32.46 -41.82 -3.11
CA ALA A 657 -31.14 -41.22 -3.29
C ALA A 657 -30.27 -41.93 -4.33
N PHE A 658 -30.36 -43.27 -4.45
CA PHE A 658 -29.45 -44.07 -5.29
C PHE A 658 -30.14 -44.82 -6.44
N GLY A 659 -31.46 -44.70 -6.58
CA GLY A 659 -32.25 -45.31 -7.66
C GLY A 659 -32.45 -46.83 -7.53
N GLN A 660 -31.89 -47.48 -6.50
CA GLN A 660 -31.97 -48.91 -6.24
C GLN A 660 -32.12 -49.18 -4.73
N PRO A 661 -32.76 -50.30 -4.33
CA PRO A 661 -32.94 -50.63 -2.92
C PRO A 661 -31.61 -50.97 -2.23
N PRO A 662 -31.50 -50.79 -0.89
CA PRO A 662 -30.28 -51.11 -0.13
C PRO A 662 -29.76 -52.53 -0.35
N SER A 663 -30.65 -53.50 -0.54
CA SER A 663 -30.30 -54.91 -0.78
C SER A 663 -29.51 -55.15 -2.07
N ALA A 664 -29.62 -54.25 -3.06
CA ALA A 664 -28.88 -54.35 -4.32
C ALA A 664 -27.38 -54.04 -4.16
N PHE A 665 -27.01 -53.29 -3.11
CA PHE A 665 -25.63 -52.85 -2.85
C PHE A 665 -24.88 -53.74 -1.86
N ILE A 666 -25.51 -54.81 -1.35
CA ILE A 666 -24.82 -55.79 -0.51
C ILE A 666 -23.77 -56.47 -1.37
N ALA A 667 -22.51 -56.44 -0.92
CA ALA A 667 -21.46 -57.26 -1.50
C ALA A 667 -21.89 -58.73 -1.50
N ARG A 668 -22.30 -59.25 -2.66
CA ARG A 668 -22.47 -60.69 -2.84
C ARG A 668 -21.07 -61.28 -2.74
N GLY A 669 -20.83 -62.02 -1.66
CA GLY A 669 -19.58 -62.78 -1.50
C GLY A 669 -19.28 -63.52 -2.80
N LYS A 670 -18.05 -63.35 -3.31
CA LYS A 670 -17.47 -64.33 -4.20
C LYS A 670 -17.23 -65.61 -3.44
#